data_AF-A0A2V6LTA2-F1
#
_entry.id   AF-A0A2V6LTA2-F1
#
_cell.length_a   1.000
_cell.length_b   1.000
_cell.length_c   1.000
_cell.angle_alpha   90.00
_cell.angle_beta   90.00
_cell.angle_gamma   90.00
#
_symmetry.space_group_name_H-M   'P 1'
#
loop_
_entity.id
_entity.type
_entity.pdbx_description
1 polymer ?
#
loop_
_entity_poly.entity_id
_entity_poly.type
_entity_poly.pdbx_seq_one_letter_code
_entity_poly.pdbx_strand_id
1 'polypeptide(L)'
;MMERIKNALAEGPRAAASTIHYLYLARIPFLGWLTLFVLPLFARWVGRPLVLGAYDLTSGGEAFFVGIAYGLAGGSIYFTAHVITNLCSKRFRLVIDPIVQSRIDKVWAGAIIVAFFLNILVAAAASKPIYSYSGQIAGAMVLGMLIAFAGALVAREISFRLAKNPTYRGLVWLGIKIGLRKQKGYLRPVSADVETDNPAKWEYEDGQIRAVCYTFIVIVAYCVITGKQVAPLVALMLLVSLWVLVLVGVTFFWDRYRLPVLLILVVYFWLAGFSLKADHYYRVWTRLRFDPELTPGEIVGRAAKEHRPVVVVAAAGGGIQSAAWTTSVLDQLGRRLKADSGGAYDLPRSIRLISGVSGGSVGGMFYAENFNEAQPDFNHSFQAACSSDLGPTIRGLLRQDLWRALMPFLVTDICNDRGRVLERQWCKSFDNKFKPTAKLAEATLSAWGADALLLKRPALIFNSTIVETGQRLAISTVPITHGLIGETEFTQRYCAEISISTAARLSATFPFVTPTGRPTMLNMNPSACSTESPPPCGGGDQHLVDGGYYENSGLVGAIEWIDDALTDLTDPAKNPKQYPLPRDILLLAIDAFERPTDPEDPCQPTQTAPADKSAEVAHGVIYNLASPLHAVMNVRGTGQKSFARRLLRMFQARWAWQGVNIRDVKIFFEVEDPTNREEHVQASQKTQALVGKKPAGRFYIGLDPGKEPLSWHLRPSEIEELKKQWVGFNTASENCPDNYQAILDFFKTELANQ
;
A
#
# COMPACT_ATOMS: atom_id res chain seq x y z
N MET A 1 -20.76 -14.56 36.07
CA MET A 1 -21.22 -14.90 34.68
C MET A 1 -22.47 -15.79 34.70
N MET A 2 -22.42 -16.96 35.35
CA MET A 2 -23.57 -17.87 35.48
C MET A 2 -24.83 -17.23 36.08
N GLU A 3 -24.68 -16.32 37.03
CA GLU A 3 -25.80 -15.60 37.66
C GLU A 3 -26.48 -14.59 36.72
N ARG A 4 -25.70 -13.90 35.87
CA ARG A 4 -26.25 -13.03 34.81
C ARG A 4 -26.98 -13.84 33.73
N ILE A 5 -26.48 -15.03 33.41
CA ILE A 5 -27.14 -15.98 32.51
C ILE A 5 -28.45 -16.48 33.12
N LYS A 6 -28.46 -16.84 34.42
CA LYS A 6 -29.67 -17.20 35.16
C LYS A 6 -30.70 -16.07 35.21
N ASN A 7 -30.27 -14.83 35.48
CA ASN A 7 -31.17 -13.66 35.52
C ASN A 7 -31.72 -13.26 34.13
N ALA A 8 -30.97 -13.50 33.04
CA ALA A 8 -31.48 -13.34 31.68
C ALA A 8 -32.52 -14.41 31.29
N LEU A 9 -32.49 -15.56 31.98
CA LEU A 9 -33.46 -16.65 31.84
C LEU A 9 -34.70 -16.44 32.72
N ALA A 10 -34.55 -15.85 33.91
CA ALA A 10 -35.66 -15.51 34.82
C ALA A 10 -36.66 -14.54 34.15
N GLU A 11 -37.96 -14.78 34.30
CA GLU A 11 -39.04 -14.04 33.63
C GLU A 11 -39.47 -12.82 34.44
N GLY A 12 -39.05 -11.63 34.00
CA GLY A 12 -39.52 -10.33 34.52
C GLY A 12 -40.36 -9.57 33.47
N PRO A 13 -41.07 -8.50 33.87
CA PRO A 13 -41.97 -7.73 32.99
C PRO A 13 -41.24 -7.03 31.84
N ARG A 14 -41.96 -6.82 30.71
CA ARG A 14 -41.45 -6.09 29.54
C ARG A 14 -41.34 -4.59 29.86
N ALA A 15 -40.24 -3.96 29.47
CA ALA A 15 -40.03 -2.53 29.68
C ALA A 15 -40.28 -1.73 28.40
N ALA A 16 -40.71 -0.47 28.53
CA ALA A 16 -40.76 0.47 27.41
C ALA A 16 -39.33 0.84 26.99
N ALA A 17 -39.04 0.77 25.70
CA ALA A 17 -37.73 1.13 25.18
C ALA A 17 -37.53 2.65 25.18
N SER A 18 -36.48 3.14 25.84
CA SER A 18 -36.02 4.52 25.67
C SER A 18 -35.12 4.66 24.43
N THR A 19 -34.91 5.89 23.97
CA THR A 19 -33.99 6.20 22.85
C THR A 19 -32.58 5.65 23.08
N ILE A 20 -32.10 5.63 24.33
CA ILE A 20 -30.77 5.10 24.68
C ILE A 20 -30.70 3.59 24.46
N HIS A 21 -31.75 2.85 24.83
CA HIS A 21 -31.81 1.41 24.58
C HIS A 21 -31.77 1.10 23.08
N TYR A 22 -32.48 1.92 22.29
CA TYR A 22 -32.47 1.78 20.84
C TYR A 22 -31.08 2.02 20.24
N LEU A 23 -30.44 3.15 20.59
CA LEU A 23 -29.10 3.49 20.11
C LEU A 23 -28.07 2.43 20.51
N TYR A 24 -28.19 1.86 21.72
CA TYR A 24 -27.33 0.75 22.13
C TYR A 24 -27.53 -0.48 21.22
N LEU A 25 -28.76 -0.92 20.98
CA LEU A 25 -29.01 -2.09 20.14
C LEU A 25 -28.63 -1.85 18.66
N ALA A 26 -28.85 -0.64 18.14
CA ALA A 26 -28.53 -0.25 16.77
C ALA A 26 -27.10 0.29 16.59
N ARG A 27 -26.22 0.15 17.59
CA ARG A 27 -24.86 0.72 17.57
C ARG A 27 -24.01 0.25 16.38
N ILE A 28 -24.14 -1.01 15.95
CA ILE A 28 -23.39 -1.54 14.81
C ILE A 28 -23.89 -0.94 13.48
N PRO A 29 -25.21 -0.94 13.17
CA PRO A 29 -25.74 -0.19 12.04
C PRO A 29 -25.35 1.30 12.06
N PHE A 30 -25.34 1.91 13.24
CA PHE A 30 -24.93 3.31 13.41
C PHE A 30 -23.46 3.54 13.06
N LEU A 31 -22.55 2.69 13.52
CA LEU A 31 -21.13 2.75 13.14
C LEU A 31 -20.93 2.53 11.63
N GLY A 32 -21.70 1.61 11.03
CA GLY A 32 -21.70 1.41 9.58
C GLY A 32 -22.13 2.66 8.81
N TRP A 33 -23.22 3.29 9.23
CA TRP A 33 -23.68 4.56 8.65
C TRP A 33 -22.70 5.71 8.87
N LEU A 34 -22.15 5.83 10.09
CA LEU A 34 -21.15 6.85 10.41
C LEU A 34 -19.93 6.72 9.50
N THR A 35 -19.51 5.49 9.19
CA THR A 35 -18.44 5.22 8.23
C THR A 35 -18.79 5.77 6.85
N LEU A 36 -19.99 5.48 6.33
CA LEU A 36 -20.47 6.03 5.05
C LEU A 36 -20.51 7.57 5.04
N PHE A 37 -20.94 8.18 6.14
CA PHE A 37 -21.12 9.62 6.25
C PHE A 37 -19.81 10.39 6.42
N VAL A 38 -18.90 9.87 7.26
CA VAL A 38 -17.63 10.54 7.60
C VAL A 38 -16.59 10.36 6.51
N LEU A 39 -16.57 9.22 5.80
CA LEU A 39 -15.58 8.96 4.75
C LEU A 39 -15.40 10.08 3.71
N PRO A 40 -16.46 10.65 3.10
CA PRO A 40 -16.32 11.76 2.15
C PRO A 40 -15.88 13.07 2.82
N LEU A 41 -16.21 13.29 4.10
CA LEU A 41 -15.73 14.44 4.86
C LEU A 41 -14.23 14.28 5.17
N PHE A 42 -13.80 13.08 5.55
CA PHE A 42 -12.41 12.78 5.84
C PHE A 42 -11.53 12.92 4.59
N ALA A 43 -12.04 12.51 3.42
CA ALA A 43 -11.40 12.74 2.12
C ALA A 43 -11.18 14.23 1.81
N ARG A 44 -12.05 15.10 2.30
CA ARG A 44 -12.01 16.55 2.03
C ARG A 44 -11.11 17.33 3.01
N TRP A 45 -11.09 16.96 4.30
CA TRP A 45 -10.56 17.82 5.36
C TRP A 45 -9.35 17.29 6.14
N VAL A 46 -9.25 15.98 6.40
CA VAL A 46 -8.27 15.44 7.39
C VAL A 46 -7.35 14.36 6.81
N GLY A 47 -7.83 13.49 5.90
CA GLY A 47 -7.08 12.37 5.33
C GLY A 47 -6.96 12.42 3.81
N ARG A 48 -6.85 13.64 3.27
CA ARG A 48 -6.86 13.92 1.83
C ARG A 48 -5.92 13.00 1.03
N PRO A 49 -4.67 12.69 1.48
CA PRO A 49 -3.79 11.86 0.68
C PRO A 49 -4.28 10.44 0.40
N LEU A 50 -4.68 9.75 1.47
CA LEU A 50 -4.97 8.32 1.41
C LEU A 50 -6.39 8.08 0.89
N VAL A 51 -7.33 8.89 1.37
CA VAL A 51 -8.76 8.65 1.15
C VAL A 51 -9.25 9.28 -0.15
N LEU A 52 -8.74 10.45 -0.55
CA LEU A 52 -9.15 11.05 -1.84
C LEU A 52 -8.75 10.16 -3.01
N GLY A 53 -7.58 9.53 -2.96
CA GLY A 53 -7.14 8.58 -3.99
C GLY A 53 -8.05 7.34 -4.11
N ALA A 54 -8.78 6.96 -3.05
CA ALA A 54 -9.78 5.89 -3.12
C ALA A 54 -11.05 6.29 -3.89
N TYR A 55 -11.33 7.60 -4.00
CA TYR A 55 -12.43 8.15 -4.77
C TYR A 55 -12.05 8.48 -6.22
N ASP A 56 -10.78 8.31 -6.61
CA ASP A 56 -10.33 8.54 -7.98
C ASP A 56 -10.64 7.33 -8.86
N LEU A 57 -11.84 7.35 -9.44
CA LEU A 57 -12.35 6.28 -10.30
C LEU A 57 -11.89 6.48 -11.74
N THR A 58 -11.29 5.43 -12.32
CA THR A 58 -10.66 5.48 -13.65
C THR A 58 -11.60 5.09 -14.78
N SER A 59 -12.79 4.56 -14.46
CA SER A 59 -13.79 4.15 -15.45
C SER A 59 -15.23 4.20 -14.92
N GLY A 60 -16.19 4.38 -15.83
CA GLY A 60 -17.61 4.21 -15.51
C GLY A 60 -17.96 2.80 -15.02
N GLY A 61 -17.18 1.78 -15.43
CA GLY A 61 -17.32 0.41 -14.91
C GLY A 61 -16.94 0.30 -13.44
N GLU A 62 -15.85 0.93 -13.02
CA GLU A 62 -15.48 1.02 -11.60
C GLU A 62 -16.55 1.76 -10.80
N ALA A 63 -17.00 2.91 -11.30
CA ALA A 63 -18.08 3.70 -10.70
C ALA A 63 -19.38 2.90 -10.53
N PHE A 64 -19.72 2.06 -11.50
CA PHE A 64 -20.84 1.15 -11.41
C PHE A 64 -20.71 0.14 -10.26
N PHE A 65 -19.55 -0.52 -10.13
CA PHE A 65 -19.30 -1.46 -9.02
C PHE A 65 -19.25 -0.76 -7.66
N VAL A 66 -18.72 0.46 -7.60
CA VAL A 66 -18.78 1.32 -6.41
C VAL A 66 -20.23 1.56 -6.00
N GLY A 67 -21.09 1.93 -6.95
CA GLY A 67 -22.52 2.10 -6.73
C GLY A 67 -23.20 0.87 -6.15
N ILE A 68 -22.92 -0.32 -6.70
CA ILE A 68 -23.42 -1.60 -6.16
C ILE A 68 -22.97 -1.78 -4.72
N ALA A 69 -21.67 -1.60 -4.44
CA ALA A 69 -21.11 -1.83 -3.10
C ALA A 69 -21.70 -0.87 -2.06
N TYR A 70 -21.90 0.41 -2.40
CA TYR A 70 -22.61 1.37 -1.55
C TYR A 70 -24.05 0.95 -1.28
N GLY A 71 -24.78 0.52 -2.32
CA GLY A 71 -26.15 0.02 -2.15
C GLY A 71 -26.22 -1.22 -1.25
N LEU A 72 -25.25 -2.13 -1.35
CA LEU A 72 -25.14 -3.28 -0.45
C LEU A 72 -24.79 -2.87 0.99
N ALA A 73 -23.94 -1.86 1.18
CA ALA A 73 -23.60 -1.35 2.51
C ALA A 73 -24.80 -0.67 3.18
N GLY A 74 -25.48 0.24 2.47
CA GLY A 74 -26.69 0.89 2.96
C GLY A 74 -27.83 -0.10 3.21
N GLY A 75 -28.03 -1.07 2.32
CA GLY A 75 -29.01 -2.12 2.52
C GLY A 75 -28.68 -3.00 3.74
N SER A 76 -27.41 -3.33 3.97
CA SER A 76 -26.96 -4.05 5.17
C SER A 76 -27.31 -3.28 6.44
N ILE A 77 -27.04 -1.97 6.48
CA ILE A 77 -27.35 -1.09 7.62
C ILE A 77 -28.86 -1.01 7.86
N TYR A 78 -29.63 -0.66 6.83
CA TYR A 78 -31.09 -0.51 6.94
C TYR A 78 -31.75 -1.83 7.37
N PHE A 79 -31.39 -2.92 6.70
CA PHE A 79 -32.02 -4.21 6.92
C PHE A 79 -31.74 -4.74 8.33
N THR A 80 -30.49 -4.64 8.80
CA THR A 80 -30.13 -5.08 10.14
C THR A 80 -30.76 -4.21 11.23
N ALA A 81 -30.81 -2.89 11.05
CA ALA A 81 -31.52 -1.98 11.95
C ALA A 81 -33.01 -2.33 12.07
N HIS A 82 -33.65 -2.66 10.94
CA HIS A 82 -35.06 -3.07 10.89
C HIS A 82 -35.32 -4.44 11.55
N VAL A 83 -34.40 -5.40 11.42
CA VAL A 83 -34.51 -6.69 12.14
C VAL A 83 -34.39 -6.49 13.64
N ILE A 84 -33.46 -5.64 14.09
CA ILE A 84 -33.27 -5.31 15.51
C ILE A 84 -34.56 -4.70 16.09
N THR A 85 -35.18 -3.73 15.40
CA THR A 85 -36.43 -3.10 15.87
C THR A 85 -37.59 -4.09 15.93
N ASN A 86 -37.80 -4.87 14.86
CA ASN A 86 -38.90 -5.84 14.77
C ASN A 86 -38.82 -6.92 15.86
N LEU A 87 -37.62 -7.44 16.12
CA LEU A 87 -37.43 -8.57 17.04
C LEU A 87 -37.06 -8.11 18.46
N CYS A 88 -37.04 -6.81 18.72
CA CYS A 88 -36.64 -6.21 19.99
C CYS A 88 -37.47 -6.72 21.17
N SER A 89 -38.80 -6.75 20.99
CA SER A 89 -39.74 -7.18 22.03
C SER A 89 -39.57 -8.65 22.41
N LYS A 90 -39.28 -9.50 21.42
CA LYS A 90 -39.10 -10.95 21.60
C LYS A 90 -37.72 -11.29 22.15
N ARG A 91 -36.66 -10.64 21.66
CA ARG A 91 -35.26 -10.95 22.00
C ARG A 91 -34.80 -10.25 23.29
N PHE A 92 -35.09 -8.96 23.43
CA PHE A 92 -34.55 -8.10 24.49
C PHE A 92 -35.60 -7.67 25.53
N ARG A 93 -36.86 -8.10 25.37
CA ARG A 93 -37.99 -7.75 26.27
C ARG A 93 -38.27 -6.23 26.33
N LEU A 94 -37.99 -5.53 25.24
CA LEU A 94 -38.21 -4.09 25.09
C LEU A 94 -39.31 -3.83 24.06
N VAL A 95 -40.32 -3.05 24.42
CA VAL A 95 -41.43 -2.71 23.51
C VAL A 95 -41.14 -1.34 22.89
N ILE A 96 -41.19 -1.28 21.55
CA ILE A 96 -41.11 -0.05 20.77
C ILE A 96 -42.50 0.21 20.19
N ASP A 97 -42.99 1.44 20.34
CA ASP A 97 -44.27 1.86 19.74
C ASP A 97 -44.19 1.77 18.20
N PRO A 98 -45.19 1.17 17.51
CA PRO A 98 -45.21 1.04 16.06
C PRO A 98 -45.06 2.37 15.28
N ILE A 99 -45.60 3.48 15.80
CA ILE A 99 -45.47 4.82 15.20
C ILE A 99 -44.02 5.29 15.30
N VAL A 100 -43.39 5.06 16.46
CA VAL A 100 -41.97 5.39 16.69
C VAL A 100 -41.08 4.54 15.80
N GLN A 101 -41.39 3.24 15.65
CA GLN A 101 -40.68 2.34 14.75
C GLN A 101 -40.74 2.82 13.29
N SER A 102 -41.92 3.22 12.79
CA SER A 102 -42.06 3.75 11.43
C SER A 102 -41.24 5.03 11.22
N ARG A 103 -41.16 5.91 12.22
CA ARG A 103 -40.30 7.11 12.17
C ARG A 103 -38.82 6.74 12.12
N ILE A 104 -38.38 5.79 12.94
CA ILE A 104 -37.00 5.29 12.97
C ILE A 104 -36.59 4.74 11.61
N ASP A 105 -37.44 3.92 10.97
CA ASP A 105 -37.14 3.35 9.65
C ASP A 105 -36.98 4.45 8.57
N LYS A 106 -37.81 5.50 8.61
CA LYS A 106 -37.67 6.66 7.71
C LYS A 106 -36.39 7.45 7.96
N VAL A 107 -35.99 7.60 9.23
CA VAL A 107 -34.73 8.27 9.60
C VAL A 107 -33.53 7.52 9.04
N TRP A 108 -33.49 6.19 9.15
CA TRP A 108 -32.42 5.37 8.55
C TRP A 108 -32.35 5.53 7.04
N ALA A 109 -33.49 5.43 6.36
CA ALA A 109 -33.55 5.61 4.91
C ALA A 109 -33.01 6.99 4.50
N GLY A 110 -33.46 8.07 5.15
CA GLY A 110 -32.97 9.42 4.90
C GLY A 110 -31.46 9.58 5.18
N ALA A 111 -30.99 9.05 6.31
CA ALA A 111 -29.59 9.14 6.70
C ALA A 111 -28.64 8.43 5.71
N ILE A 112 -29.04 7.26 5.22
CA ILE A 112 -28.29 6.51 4.21
C ILE A 112 -28.28 7.27 2.87
N ILE A 113 -29.42 7.83 2.45
CA ILE A 113 -29.52 8.63 1.22
C ILE A 113 -28.59 9.85 1.28
N VAL A 114 -28.56 10.57 2.40
CA VAL A 114 -27.66 11.73 2.59
C VAL A 114 -26.20 11.31 2.48
N ALA A 115 -25.81 10.21 3.14
CA ALA A 115 -24.45 9.69 3.04
C ALA A 115 -24.10 9.32 1.58
N PHE A 116 -25.03 8.73 0.82
CA PHE A 116 -24.82 8.40 -0.59
C PHE A 116 -24.60 9.63 -1.46
N PHE A 117 -25.41 10.67 -1.31
CA PHE A 117 -25.23 11.92 -2.07
C PHE A 117 -23.87 12.55 -1.81
N LEU A 118 -23.42 12.58 -0.56
CA LEU A 118 -22.08 13.10 -0.21
C LEU A 118 -20.96 12.31 -0.90
N ASN A 119 -21.06 10.98 -0.92
CA ASN A 119 -20.07 10.12 -1.55
C ASN A 119 -20.03 10.26 -3.08
N ILE A 120 -21.19 10.38 -3.74
CA ILE A 120 -21.26 10.61 -5.19
C ILE A 120 -20.64 11.97 -5.55
N LEU A 121 -20.93 13.01 -4.76
CA LEU A 121 -20.37 14.35 -4.99
C LEU A 121 -18.84 14.35 -4.87
N VAL A 122 -18.29 13.70 -3.85
CA VAL A 122 -16.83 13.61 -3.66
C VAL A 122 -16.19 12.75 -4.76
N ALA A 123 -16.78 11.61 -5.13
CA ALA A 123 -16.29 10.78 -6.24
C ALA A 123 -16.24 11.56 -7.57
N ALA A 124 -17.35 12.23 -7.92
CA ALA A 124 -17.44 13.03 -9.14
C ALA A 124 -16.47 14.23 -9.12
N ALA A 125 -16.20 14.81 -7.95
CA ALA A 125 -15.25 15.90 -7.79
C ALA A 125 -13.78 15.43 -7.81
N ALA A 126 -13.48 14.19 -7.39
CA ALA A 126 -12.14 13.64 -7.38
C ALA A 126 -11.68 13.19 -8.78
N SER A 127 -12.56 12.57 -9.57
CA SER A 127 -12.27 12.04 -10.92
C SER A 127 -12.25 13.09 -12.05
N LYS A 128 -11.65 14.25 -11.80
CA LYS A 128 -11.91 15.52 -12.49
C LYS A 128 -11.14 15.91 -13.77
N PRO A 129 -10.49 15.06 -14.61
CA PRO A 129 -9.79 15.63 -15.76
C PRO A 129 -10.72 16.27 -16.82
N ILE A 130 -11.99 15.86 -16.94
CA ILE A 130 -12.91 16.39 -17.98
C ILE A 130 -14.36 16.41 -17.45
N TYR A 131 -15.06 17.56 -17.52
CA TYR A 131 -16.44 17.74 -17.01
C TYR A 131 -17.46 16.71 -17.54
N SER A 132 -17.30 16.22 -18.78
CA SER A 132 -18.12 15.14 -19.38
C SER A 132 -18.01 13.81 -18.64
N TYR A 133 -16.83 13.53 -18.05
CA TYR A 133 -16.53 12.27 -17.36
C TYR A 133 -17.15 12.19 -15.96
N SER A 134 -17.26 13.33 -15.27
CA SER A 134 -17.82 13.41 -13.91
C SER A 134 -19.31 13.04 -13.85
N GLY A 135 -20.11 13.46 -14.85
CA GLY A 135 -21.52 13.11 -14.96
C GLY A 135 -21.74 11.62 -15.27
N GLN A 136 -20.86 11.02 -16.07
CA GLN A 136 -20.90 9.59 -16.37
C GLN A 136 -20.59 8.74 -15.12
N ILE A 137 -19.61 9.14 -14.31
CA ILE A 137 -19.28 8.48 -13.05
C ILE A 137 -20.46 8.54 -12.07
N ALA A 138 -21.03 9.73 -11.87
CA ALA A 138 -22.20 9.89 -11.00
C ALA A 138 -23.39 9.04 -11.48
N GLY A 139 -23.69 9.06 -12.77
CA GLY A 139 -24.75 8.24 -13.36
C GLY A 139 -24.52 6.73 -13.19
N ALA A 140 -23.28 6.27 -13.40
CA ALA A 140 -22.91 4.86 -13.22
C ALA A 140 -23.03 4.41 -11.75
N MET A 141 -22.62 5.25 -10.78
CA MET A 141 -22.80 4.97 -9.36
C MET A 141 -24.29 4.85 -8.99
N VAL A 142 -25.13 5.77 -9.48
CA VAL A 142 -26.58 5.72 -9.25
C VAL A 142 -27.18 4.45 -9.84
N LEU A 143 -26.80 4.08 -11.07
CA LEU A 143 -27.28 2.85 -11.71
C LEU A 143 -26.90 1.60 -10.92
N GLY A 144 -25.63 1.48 -10.50
CA GLY A 144 -25.17 0.36 -9.69
C GLY A 144 -25.93 0.25 -8.35
N MET A 145 -26.21 1.39 -7.73
CA MET A 145 -26.97 1.46 -6.48
C MET A 145 -28.44 1.01 -6.68
N LEU A 146 -29.09 1.44 -7.76
CA LEU A 146 -30.46 1.00 -8.08
C LEU A 146 -30.53 -0.52 -8.26
N ILE A 147 -29.52 -1.13 -8.87
CA ILE A 147 -29.43 -2.59 -9.00
C ILE A 147 -29.27 -3.27 -7.64
N ALA A 148 -28.44 -2.73 -6.74
CA ALA A 148 -28.31 -3.27 -5.39
C ALA A 148 -29.62 -3.17 -4.59
N PHE A 149 -30.37 -2.06 -4.75
CA PHE A 149 -31.71 -1.91 -4.16
C PHE A 149 -32.73 -2.89 -4.77
N ALA A 150 -32.71 -3.10 -6.08
CA ALA A 150 -33.52 -4.14 -6.73
C ALA A 150 -33.16 -5.53 -6.17
N GLY A 151 -31.88 -5.79 -5.90
CA GLY A 151 -31.41 -7.01 -5.22
C GLY A 151 -32.02 -7.20 -3.83
N ALA A 152 -32.23 -6.12 -3.06
CA ALA A 152 -32.91 -6.18 -1.77
C ALA A 152 -34.40 -6.54 -1.91
N LEU A 153 -35.08 -6.06 -2.96
CA LEU A 153 -36.45 -6.46 -3.28
C LEU A 153 -36.53 -7.93 -3.71
N VAL A 154 -35.55 -8.38 -4.50
CA VAL A 154 -35.40 -9.80 -4.86
C VAL A 154 -35.16 -10.66 -3.62
N ALA A 155 -34.36 -10.21 -2.65
CA ALA A 155 -34.16 -10.92 -1.39
C ALA A 155 -35.48 -11.15 -0.63
N ARG A 156 -36.39 -10.16 -0.65
CA ARG A 156 -37.73 -10.27 -0.07
C ARG A 156 -38.55 -11.34 -0.78
N GLU A 157 -38.57 -11.32 -2.11
CA GLU A 157 -39.31 -12.31 -2.90
C GLU A 157 -38.74 -13.73 -2.73
N ILE A 158 -37.41 -13.88 -2.76
CA ILE A 158 -36.72 -15.14 -2.49
C ILE A 158 -37.09 -15.66 -1.10
N SER A 159 -37.09 -14.80 -0.07
CA SER A 159 -37.42 -15.22 1.29
C SER A 159 -38.85 -15.76 1.42
N PHE A 160 -39.81 -15.15 0.70
CA PHE A 160 -41.20 -15.59 0.69
C PHE A 160 -41.39 -16.91 -0.04
N ARG A 161 -40.67 -17.13 -1.15
CA ARG A 161 -40.68 -18.40 -1.89
C ARG A 161 -39.94 -19.51 -1.15
N LEU A 162 -38.81 -19.18 -0.51
CA LEU A 162 -38.00 -20.12 0.24
C LEU A 162 -38.80 -20.73 1.40
N ALA A 163 -39.57 -19.92 2.13
CA ALA A 163 -40.45 -20.39 3.21
C ALA A 163 -41.46 -21.47 2.78
N LYS A 164 -41.75 -21.60 1.48
CA LYS A 164 -42.66 -22.60 0.89
C LYS A 164 -41.92 -23.81 0.29
N ASN A 165 -40.59 -23.81 0.24
CA ASN A 165 -39.76 -24.82 -0.41
C ASN A 165 -39.31 -25.90 0.59
N PRO A 166 -39.19 -27.19 0.21
CA PRO A 166 -38.61 -28.23 1.07
C PRO A 166 -37.22 -27.88 1.65
N THR A 167 -36.41 -27.07 0.97
CA THR A 167 -35.11 -26.60 1.47
C THR A 167 -35.21 -25.78 2.76
N TYR A 168 -36.32 -25.07 3.00
CA TYR A 168 -36.56 -24.34 4.24
C TYR A 168 -36.69 -25.27 5.45
N ARG A 169 -37.26 -26.47 5.28
CA ARG A 169 -37.30 -27.47 6.35
C ARG A 169 -35.90 -27.92 6.76
N GLY A 170 -34.96 -27.99 5.81
CA GLY A 170 -33.55 -28.23 6.09
C GLY A 170 -32.90 -27.12 6.92
N LEU A 171 -33.23 -25.85 6.64
CA LEU A 171 -32.75 -24.70 7.43
C LEU A 171 -33.34 -24.67 8.84
N VAL A 172 -34.61 -25.03 9.01
CA VAL A 172 -35.26 -25.14 10.32
C VAL A 172 -34.63 -26.29 11.12
N TRP A 173 -34.43 -27.45 10.48
CA TRP A 173 -33.72 -28.58 11.08
C TRP A 173 -32.32 -28.20 11.55
N LEU A 174 -31.55 -27.48 10.72
CA LEU A 174 -30.24 -26.96 11.11
C LEU A 174 -30.35 -26.05 12.34
N GLY A 175 -31.30 -25.12 12.33
CA GLY A 175 -31.57 -24.20 13.45
C GLY A 175 -31.90 -24.93 14.76
N ILE A 176 -32.69 -26.00 14.68
CA ILE A 176 -32.99 -26.87 15.83
C ILE A 176 -31.70 -27.55 16.33
N LYS A 177 -30.89 -28.11 15.43
CA LYS A 177 -29.64 -28.81 15.76
C LYS A 177 -28.62 -27.92 16.46
N ILE A 178 -28.49 -26.66 16.03
CA ILE A 178 -27.60 -25.67 16.67
C ILE A 178 -28.23 -24.99 17.89
N GLY A 179 -29.44 -25.41 18.31
CA GLY A 179 -30.08 -24.97 19.54
C GLY A 179 -30.83 -23.64 19.47
N LEU A 180 -31.11 -23.10 18.26
CA LEU A 180 -31.87 -21.84 18.11
C LEU A 180 -33.30 -21.94 18.65
N ARG A 181 -33.88 -23.14 18.77
CA ARG A 181 -35.20 -23.33 19.39
C ARG A 181 -35.26 -22.84 20.84
N LYS A 182 -34.15 -22.93 21.57
CA LYS A 182 -34.03 -22.46 22.96
C LYS A 182 -33.78 -20.95 23.04
N GLN A 183 -33.59 -20.29 21.90
CA GLN A 183 -33.19 -18.90 21.78
C GLN A 183 -34.37 -18.06 21.27
N LYS A 184 -35.04 -17.31 22.17
CA LYS A 184 -36.13 -16.39 21.80
C LYS A 184 -35.65 -15.39 20.72
N GLY A 185 -36.48 -15.12 19.72
CA GLY A 185 -36.19 -14.20 18.62
C GLY A 185 -35.54 -14.83 17.37
N TYR A 186 -35.35 -16.15 17.34
CA TYR A 186 -34.84 -16.87 16.16
C TYR A 186 -35.89 -17.80 15.54
N LEU A 187 -36.41 -18.75 16.32
CA LEU A 187 -37.46 -19.69 15.90
C LEU A 187 -38.74 -19.47 16.73
N ARG A 188 -39.90 -19.60 16.08
CA ARG A 188 -41.23 -19.59 16.68
C ARG A 188 -41.95 -20.93 16.44
N PRO A 189 -42.70 -21.46 17.41
CA PRO A 189 -43.54 -22.63 17.19
C PRO A 189 -44.78 -22.25 16.36
N VAL A 190 -45.21 -23.15 15.47
CA VAL A 190 -46.38 -22.96 14.59
C VAL A 190 -47.70 -23.21 15.34
N SER A 191 -47.69 -24.10 16.34
CA SER A 191 -48.83 -24.39 17.24
C SER A 191 -48.39 -24.28 18.69
N ALA A 192 -49.29 -23.85 19.58
CA ALA A 192 -49.00 -23.64 21.00
C ALA A 192 -48.58 -24.92 21.76
N ASP A 193 -48.86 -26.10 21.18
CA ASP A 193 -48.64 -27.37 21.85
C ASP A 193 -47.49 -28.18 21.25
N VAL A 194 -46.54 -28.51 22.14
CA VAL A 194 -45.43 -29.48 22.07
C VAL A 194 -44.09 -28.96 21.53
N GLU A 195 -43.10 -28.89 22.43
CA GLU A 195 -41.66 -28.87 22.13
C GLU A 195 -41.25 -30.18 21.41
N THR A 196 -41.51 -30.28 20.12
CA THR A 196 -41.03 -31.40 19.29
C THR A 196 -39.76 -31.03 18.54
N ASP A 197 -38.91 -32.02 18.24
CA ASP A 197 -37.77 -31.90 17.32
C ASP A 197 -38.19 -31.89 15.83
N ASN A 198 -39.49 -31.94 15.54
CA ASN A 198 -39.99 -31.97 14.17
C ASN A 198 -39.85 -30.59 13.52
N PRO A 199 -39.05 -30.43 12.43
CA PRO A 199 -38.87 -29.15 11.75
C PRO A 199 -40.17 -28.61 11.13
N ALA A 200 -41.20 -29.45 10.94
CA ALA A 200 -42.50 -29.01 10.44
C ALA A 200 -43.30 -28.13 11.43
N LYS A 201 -42.93 -28.12 12.72
CA LYS A 201 -43.63 -27.35 13.77
C LYS A 201 -42.93 -26.04 14.14
N TRP A 202 -41.86 -25.69 13.46
CA TRP A 202 -41.05 -24.50 13.75
C TRP A 202 -40.88 -23.62 12.53
N GLU A 203 -40.92 -22.31 12.73
CA GLU A 203 -40.64 -21.31 11.71
C GLU A 203 -39.61 -20.31 12.21
N TYR A 204 -38.80 -19.75 11.31
CA TYR A 204 -37.96 -18.61 11.65
C TYR A 204 -38.80 -17.35 11.86
N GLU A 205 -38.37 -16.52 12.80
CA GLU A 205 -39.00 -15.24 13.09
C GLU A 205 -38.93 -14.28 11.88
N ASP A 206 -39.97 -13.47 11.74
CA ASP A 206 -40.14 -12.57 10.59
C ASP A 206 -38.98 -11.57 10.51
N GLY A 207 -38.09 -11.76 9.54
CA GLY A 207 -36.87 -10.97 9.36
C GLY A 207 -35.59 -11.81 9.34
N GLN A 208 -35.53 -12.94 10.04
CA GLN A 208 -34.33 -13.79 10.08
C GLN A 208 -34.02 -14.42 8.71
N ILE A 209 -35.03 -14.97 8.03
CA ILE A 209 -34.88 -15.54 6.68
C ILE A 209 -34.43 -14.47 5.69
N ARG A 210 -35.04 -13.27 5.77
CA ARG A 210 -34.66 -12.12 4.94
C ARG A 210 -33.20 -11.71 5.18
N ALA A 211 -32.73 -11.75 6.43
CA ALA A 211 -31.34 -11.47 6.80
C ALA A 211 -30.37 -12.46 6.16
N VAL A 212 -30.71 -13.74 6.22
CA VAL A 212 -29.91 -14.82 5.63
C VAL A 212 -29.86 -14.69 4.11
N CYS A 213 -31.01 -14.46 3.45
CA CYS A 213 -31.08 -14.25 2.01
C CYS A 213 -30.26 -13.03 1.57
N TYR A 214 -30.37 -11.91 2.30
CA TYR A 214 -29.60 -10.71 2.00
C TYR A 214 -28.10 -10.91 2.23
N THR A 215 -27.73 -11.59 3.32
CA THR A 215 -26.32 -11.96 3.59
C THR A 215 -25.76 -12.84 2.48
N PHE A 216 -26.56 -13.79 1.98
CA PHE A 216 -26.16 -14.62 0.84
C PHE A 216 -25.92 -13.78 -0.43
N ILE A 217 -26.79 -12.80 -0.73
CA ILE A 217 -26.59 -11.87 -1.84
C ILE A 217 -25.29 -11.08 -1.68
N VAL A 218 -25.02 -10.55 -0.47
CA VAL A 218 -23.77 -9.83 -0.18
C VAL A 218 -22.55 -10.73 -0.36
N ILE A 219 -22.60 -11.99 0.10
CA ILE A 219 -21.50 -12.97 -0.08
C ILE A 219 -21.29 -13.30 -1.56
N VAL A 220 -22.35 -13.52 -2.33
CA VAL A 220 -22.24 -13.77 -3.78
C VAL A 220 -21.66 -12.56 -4.48
N ALA A 221 -22.16 -11.36 -4.19
CA ALA A 221 -21.63 -10.11 -4.72
C ALA A 221 -20.15 -9.94 -4.34
N TYR A 222 -19.79 -10.23 -3.10
CA TYR A 222 -18.40 -10.23 -2.63
C TYR A 222 -17.52 -11.15 -3.48
N CYS A 223 -17.89 -12.42 -3.64
CA CYS A 223 -17.12 -13.39 -4.41
C CYS A 223 -16.97 -13.00 -5.90
N VAL A 224 -18.05 -12.49 -6.51
CA VAL A 224 -18.05 -12.09 -7.92
C VAL A 224 -17.23 -10.83 -8.15
N ILE A 225 -17.43 -9.80 -7.31
CA ILE A 225 -16.78 -8.50 -7.46
C ILE A 225 -15.28 -8.62 -7.13
N THR A 226 -14.91 -9.29 -6.04
CA THR A 226 -13.49 -9.52 -5.66
C THR A 226 -12.76 -10.49 -6.59
N GLY A 227 -13.48 -11.17 -7.49
CA GLY A 227 -12.90 -11.91 -8.60
C GLY A 227 -12.31 -11.01 -9.70
N LYS A 228 -12.73 -9.75 -9.80
CA LYS A 228 -12.28 -8.76 -10.80
C LYS A 228 -11.22 -7.82 -10.20
N GLN A 229 -10.70 -6.89 -11.01
CA GLN A 229 -9.98 -5.73 -10.46
C GLN A 229 -10.99 -4.82 -9.77
N VAL A 230 -10.66 -4.40 -8.54
CA VAL A 230 -11.62 -3.75 -7.64
C VAL A 230 -11.05 -2.42 -7.18
N ALA A 231 -11.80 -1.34 -7.39
CA ALA A 231 -11.48 -0.04 -6.83
C ALA A 231 -11.45 -0.10 -5.29
N PRO A 232 -10.55 0.64 -4.62
CA PRO A 232 -10.43 0.65 -3.16
C PRO A 232 -11.76 0.87 -2.42
N LEU A 233 -12.61 1.75 -2.98
CA LEU A 233 -13.89 2.10 -2.39
C LEU A 233 -14.89 0.93 -2.41
N VAL A 234 -14.88 0.11 -3.45
CA VAL A 234 -15.70 -1.11 -3.53
C VAL A 234 -15.31 -2.08 -2.42
N ALA A 235 -14.00 -2.27 -2.22
CA ALA A 235 -13.48 -3.14 -1.18
C ALA A 235 -13.94 -2.71 0.22
N LEU A 236 -13.80 -1.42 0.52
CA LEU A 236 -14.22 -0.86 1.80
C LEU A 236 -15.74 -1.04 2.02
N MET A 237 -16.56 -0.75 1.02
CA MET A 237 -18.03 -0.86 1.15
C MET A 237 -18.50 -2.32 1.28
N LEU A 238 -17.85 -3.25 0.57
CA LEU A 238 -18.11 -4.68 0.72
C LEU A 238 -17.72 -5.18 2.11
N LEU A 239 -16.58 -4.73 2.64
CA LEU A 239 -16.20 -5.01 4.03
C LEU A 239 -17.24 -4.45 4.99
N VAL A 240 -17.60 -3.17 4.90
CA VAL A 240 -18.64 -2.55 5.77
C VAL A 240 -19.93 -3.36 5.73
N SER A 241 -20.36 -3.83 4.55
CA SER A 241 -21.53 -4.70 4.39
C SER A 241 -21.40 -5.98 5.21
N LEU A 242 -20.31 -6.73 5.01
CA LEU A 242 -20.05 -7.98 5.73
C LEU A 242 -19.90 -7.77 7.24
N TRP A 243 -19.14 -6.76 7.65
CA TRP A 243 -18.91 -6.41 9.06
C TRP A 243 -20.23 -6.06 9.77
N VAL A 244 -21.10 -5.23 9.16
CA VAL A 244 -22.40 -4.90 9.73
C VAL A 244 -23.25 -6.16 9.89
N LEU A 245 -23.34 -7.00 8.86
CA LEU A 245 -24.15 -8.23 8.93
C LEU A 245 -23.65 -9.20 10.00
N VAL A 246 -22.35 -9.46 10.04
CA VAL A 246 -21.74 -10.40 10.99
C VAL A 246 -21.81 -9.86 12.42
N LEU A 247 -21.39 -8.62 12.65
CA LEU A 247 -21.40 -8.03 13.99
C LEU A 247 -22.82 -7.81 14.51
N VAL A 248 -23.80 -7.51 13.65
CA VAL A 248 -25.21 -7.51 14.09
C VAL A 248 -25.65 -8.92 14.49
N GLY A 249 -25.30 -9.96 13.74
CA GLY A 249 -25.59 -11.34 14.13
C GLY A 249 -25.00 -11.70 15.51
N VAL A 250 -23.74 -11.31 15.74
CA VAL A 250 -23.03 -11.52 17.02
C VAL A 250 -23.69 -10.73 18.15
N THR A 251 -23.92 -9.42 17.97
CA THR A 251 -24.58 -8.58 18.98
C THR A 251 -26.01 -9.06 19.28
N PHE A 252 -26.79 -9.43 18.26
CA PHE A 252 -28.15 -9.94 18.43
C PHE A 252 -28.18 -11.22 19.28
N PHE A 253 -27.15 -12.07 19.15
CA PHE A 253 -26.99 -13.24 20.00
C PHE A 253 -26.56 -12.86 21.43
N TRP A 254 -25.45 -12.13 21.57
CA TRP A 254 -24.76 -11.93 22.84
C TRP A 254 -25.32 -10.83 23.74
N ASP A 255 -25.98 -9.81 23.18
CA ASP A 255 -26.56 -8.70 23.96
C ASP A 255 -27.66 -9.17 24.90
N ARG A 256 -28.36 -10.25 24.55
CA ARG A 256 -29.32 -10.90 25.45
C ARG A 256 -28.68 -11.32 26.77
N TYR A 257 -27.41 -11.70 26.74
CA TYR A 257 -26.64 -12.15 27.90
C TYR A 257 -25.83 -11.01 28.55
N ARG A 258 -25.97 -9.77 28.04
CA ARG A 258 -25.22 -8.58 28.48
C ARG A 258 -23.70 -8.79 28.40
N LEU A 259 -23.25 -9.50 27.37
CA LEU A 259 -21.84 -9.71 27.08
C LEU A 259 -21.38 -8.69 26.04
N PRO A 260 -20.38 -7.83 26.35
CA PRO A 260 -19.89 -6.85 25.40
C PRO A 260 -19.24 -7.52 24.19
N VAL A 261 -19.66 -7.13 22.99
CA VAL A 261 -19.08 -7.68 21.75
C VAL A 261 -17.59 -7.36 21.61
N LEU A 262 -17.13 -6.23 22.15
CA LEU A 262 -15.70 -5.91 22.18
C LEU A 262 -14.90 -6.99 22.94
N LEU A 263 -15.41 -7.49 24.06
CA LEU A 263 -14.75 -8.57 24.81
C LEU A 263 -14.67 -9.85 23.98
N ILE A 264 -15.74 -10.19 23.27
CA ILE A 264 -15.78 -11.38 22.40
C ILE A 264 -14.77 -11.24 21.26
N LEU A 265 -14.71 -10.07 20.61
CA LEU A 265 -13.75 -9.80 19.56
C LEU A 265 -12.31 -9.84 20.07
N VAL A 266 -12.02 -9.23 21.23
CA VAL A 266 -10.69 -9.26 21.85
C VAL A 266 -10.27 -10.70 22.15
N VAL A 267 -11.12 -11.49 22.81
CA VAL A 267 -10.80 -12.90 23.11
C VAL A 267 -10.61 -13.70 21.81
N TYR A 268 -11.45 -13.47 20.80
CA TYR A 268 -11.35 -14.15 19.53
C TYR A 268 -10.03 -13.85 18.81
N PHE A 269 -9.70 -12.57 18.62
CA PHE A 269 -8.47 -12.17 17.93
C PHE A 269 -7.22 -12.50 18.74
N TRP A 270 -7.30 -12.47 20.08
CA TRP A 270 -6.21 -12.94 20.94
C TRP A 270 -5.94 -14.43 20.73
N LEU A 271 -6.98 -15.28 20.70
CA LEU A 271 -6.84 -16.71 20.40
C LEU A 271 -6.37 -16.96 18.96
N ALA A 272 -6.94 -16.24 17.99
CA ALA A 272 -6.55 -16.35 16.58
C ALA A 272 -5.08 -15.94 16.34
N GLY A 273 -4.58 -14.97 17.11
CA GLY A 273 -3.21 -14.47 17.02
C GLY A 273 -2.14 -15.49 17.42
N PHE A 274 -2.47 -16.54 18.18
CA PHE A 274 -1.53 -17.63 18.47
C PHE A 274 -1.32 -18.59 17.30
N SER A 275 -2.11 -18.48 16.23
CA SER A 275 -1.93 -19.29 15.03
C SER A 275 -0.78 -18.75 14.20
N LEU A 276 0.25 -19.57 13.94
CA LEU A 276 1.35 -19.20 13.02
C LEU A 276 0.84 -18.85 11.62
N LYS A 277 -0.29 -19.44 11.21
CA LYS A 277 -0.95 -19.12 9.93
C LYS A 277 -1.56 -17.72 9.88
N ALA A 278 -1.73 -17.04 11.02
CA ALA A 278 -2.20 -15.65 11.06
C ALA A 278 -1.12 -14.67 10.54
N ASP A 279 0.14 -15.10 10.59
CA ASP A 279 1.29 -14.34 10.17
C ASP A 279 1.51 -14.41 8.64
N HIS A 280 2.41 -13.57 8.12
CA HIS A 280 2.71 -13.41 6.70
C HIS A 280 4.11 -13.90 6.36
N TYR A 281 4.26 -14.48 5.16
CA TYR A 281 5.50 -15.19 4.80
C TYR A 281 5.95 -14.87 3.38
N TYR A 282 7.25 -14.69 3.22
CA TYR A 282 7.89 -14.65 1.90
C TYR A 282 8.75 -15.89 1.66
N ARG A 283 8.82 -16.27 0.39
CA ARG A 283 9.42 -17.52 -0.06
C ARG A 283 10.93 -17.36 -0.19
N VAL A 284 11.67 -18.28 0.40
CA VAL A 284 13.12 -18.41 0.24
C VAL A 284 13.49 -19.85 -0.08
N TRP A 285 14.67 -20.05 -0.67
CA TRP A 285 15.22 -21.38 -1.00
C TRP A 285 16.64 -21.50 -0.52
N THR A 286 17.15 -22.73 -0.36
CA THR A 286 18.54 -22.94 0.03
C THR A 286 19.49 -22.40 -1.04
N ARG A 287 20.43 -21.54 -0.64
CA ARG A 287 21.51 -21.11 -1.53
C ARG A 287 22.65 -22.13 -1.44
N LEU A 288 22.84 -22.92 -2.50
CA LEU A 288 23.78 -24.05 -2.50
C LEU A 288 25.26 -23.64 -2.54
N ARG A 289 25.60 -22.46 -3.09
CA ARG A 289 26.99 -21.95 -3.18
C ARG A 289 27.04 -20.42 -3.10
N PHE A 290 28.01 -19.90 -2.34
CA PHE A 290 28.49 -18.53 -2.45
C PHE A 290 29.63 -18.53 -3.46
N ASP A 291 29.57 -17.65 -4.45
CA ASP A 291 30.69 -17.41 -5.35
C ASP A 291 31.68 -16.48 -4.65
N PRO A 292 32.89 -16.95 -4.31
CA PRO A 292 33.87 -16.12 -3.60
C PRO A 292 34.39 -14.96 -4.46
N GLU A 293 34.23 -14.98 -5.78
CA GLU A 293 34.58 -13.85 -6.65
C GLU A 293 33.48 -12.77 -6.69
N LEU A 294 32.30 -13.04 -6.15
CA LEU A 294 31.18 -12.10 -6.17
C LEU A 294 31.32 -11.05 -5.07
N THR A 295 32.31 -10.16 -5.23
CA THR A 295 32.56 -9.04 -4.31
C THR A 295 32.43 -7.68 -5.02
N PRO A 296 32.14 -6.61 -4.27
CA PRO A 296 32.15 -5.25 -4.81
C PRO A 296 33.51 -4.89 -5.43
N GLY A 297 34.61 -5.29 -4.79
CA GLY A 297 35.98 -5.03 -5.24
C GLY A 297 36.29 -5.63 -6.61
N GLU A 298 35.84 -6.86 -6.88
CA GLU A 298 36.02 -7.51 -8.18
C GLU A 298 35.26 -6.77 -9.30
N ILE A 299 34.04 -6.29 -9.02
CA ILE A 299 33.22 -5.56 -10.01
C ILE A 299 33.82 -4.20 -10.34
N VAL A 300 34.18 -3.43 -9.31
CA VAL A 300 34.80 -2.10 -9.48
C VAL A 300 36.19 -2.24 -10.10
N GLY A 301 36.99 -3.21 -9.65
CA GLY A 301 38.32 -3.48 -10.18
C GLY A 301 38.32 -3.91 -11.65
N ARG A 302 37.38 -4.77 -12.06
CA ARG A 302 37.18 -5.11 -13.49
C ARG A 302 36.80 -3.89 -14.31
N ALA A 303 35.86 -3.08 -13.81
CA ALA A 303 35.46 -1.86 -14.52
C ALA A 303 36.65 -0.90 -14.69
N ALA A 304 37.44 -0.69 -13.64
CA ALA A 304 38.64 0.14 -13.70
C ALA A 304 39.69 -0.42 -14.69
N LYS A 305 39.91 -1.75 -14.70
CA LYS A 305 40.82 -2.41 -15.67
C LYS A 305 40.34 -2.29 -17.12
N GLU A 306 39.02 -2.38 -17.34
CA GLU A 306 38.39 -2.18 -18.65
C GLU A 306 38.27 -0.69 -19.04
N HIS A 307 38.78 0.23 -18.21
CA HIS A 307 38.63 1.67 -18.38
C HIS A 307 37.15 2.08 -18.55
N ARG A 308 36.25 1.46 -17.78
CA ARG A 308 34.82 1.78 -17.81
C ARG A 308 34.48 2.71 -16.65
N PRO A 309 33.78 3.84 -16.91
CA PRO A 309 33.37 4.75 -15.86
C PRO A 309 32.56 4.03 -14.77
N VAL A 310 32.84 4.35 -13.50
CA VAL A 310 32.16 3.76 -12.35
C VAL A 310 31.06 4.70 -11.89
N VAL A 311 29.81 4.34 -12.19
CA VAL A 311 28.63 5.09 -11.75
C VAL A 311 27.85 4.28 -10.72
N VAL A 312 27.47 4.90 -9.61
CA VAL A 312 26.63 4.33 -8.57
C VAL A 312 25.38 5.17 -8.39
N VAL A 313 24.23 4.52 -8.31
CA VAL A 313 22.93 5.17 -8.18
C VAL A 313 22.36 4.88 -6.79
N ALA A 314 21.96 5.92 -6.07
CA ALA A 314 21.12 5.84 -4.88
C ALA A 314 19.71 6.31 -5.25
N ALA A 315 18.72 5.42 -5.14
CA ALA A 315 17.33 5.69 -5.54
C ALA A 315 16.41 5.70 -4.31
N ALA A 316 15.88 6.89 -3.99
CA ALA A 316 15.12 7.11 -2.77
C ALA A 316 13.74 6.43 -2.79
N GLY A 317 13.17 6.21 -1.60
CA GLY A 317 11.82 5.66 -1.45
C GLY A 317 10.71 6.68 -1.68
N GLY A 318 9.50 6.15 -1.94
CA GLY A 318 8.27 6.94 -2.07
C GLY A 318 7.28 6.40 -3.10
N GLY A 319 7.09 5.08 -3.08
CA GLY A 319 6.04 4.41 -3.85
C GLY A 319 6.19 4.52 -5.37
N ILE A 320 5.05 4.50 -6.06
CA ILE A 320 4.99 4.44 -7.53
C ILE A 320 5.62 5.65 -8.22
N GLN A 321 5.53 6.83 -7.61
CA GLN A 321 6.16 8.05 -8.12
C GLN A 321 7.68 7.91 -8.15
N SER A 322 8.29 7.40 -7.09
CA SER A 322 9.74 7.15 -7.08
C SER A 322 10.17 6.07 -8.09
N ALA A 323 9.39 4.99 -8.24
CA ALA A 323 9.68 3.97 -9.24
C ALA A 323 9.68 4.55 -10.67
N ALA A 324 8.67 5.37 -10.99
CA ALA A 324 8.56 6.04 -12.28
C ALA A 324 9.65 7.12 -12.46
N TRP A 325 9.95 7.91 -11.43
CA TRP A 325 10.99 8.93 -11.48
C TRP A 325 12.38 8.33 -11.68
N THR A 326 12.74 7.31 -10.90
CA THR A 326 14.03 6.61 -11.02
C THR A 326 14.24 6.05 -12.42
N THR A 327 13.23 5.38 -12.98
CA THR A 327 13.32 4.81 -14.33
C THR A 327 13.37 5.89 -15.41
N SER A 328 12.60 6.98 -15.24
CA SER A 328 12.60 8.14 -16.14
C SER A 328 13.96 8.84 -16.17
N VAL A 329 14.53 9.16 -15.01
CA VAL A 329 15.83 9.84 -14.89
C VAL A 329 16.93 9.02 -15.55
N LEU A 330 17.02 7.72 -15.26
CA LEU A 330 18.08 6.88 -15.81
C LEU A 330 17.97 6.69 -17.33
N ASP A 331 16.74 6.51 -17.86
CA ASP A 331 16.49 6.42 -19.30
C ASP A 331 16.86 7.72 -20.01
N GLN A 332 16.30 8.84 -19.53
CA GLN A 332 16.47 10.12 -20.20
C GLN A 332 17.89 10.68 -20.07
N LEU A 333 18.54 10.51 -18.91
CA LEU A 333 19.96 10.87 -18.73
C LEU A 333 20.86 10.05 -19.66
N GLY A 334 20.60 8.74 -19.77
CA GLY A 334 21.35 7.87 -20.66
C GLY A 334 21.21 8.25 -22.13
N ARG A 335 19.98 8.52 -22.60
CA ARG A 335 19.74 9.00 -23.98
C ARG A 335 20.42 10.33 -24.26
N ARG A 336 20.34 11.27 -23.32
CA ARG A 336 20.92 12.60 -23.45
C ARG A 336 22.45 12.56 -23.51
N LEU A 337 23.08 11.86 -22.56
CA LEU A 337 24.54 11.69 -22.56
C LEU A 337 25.04 11.05 -23.86
N LYS A 338 24.33 10.04 -24.35
CA LYS A 338 24.66 9.40 -25.63
C LYS A 338 24.50 10.35 -26.81
N ALA A 339 23.45 11.17 -26.84
CA ALA A 339 23.22 12.16 -27.90
C ALA A 339 24.28 13.27 -27.89
N ASP A 340 24.51 13.91 -26.75
CA ASP A 340 25.42 15.06 -26.61
C ASP A 340 26.90 14.67 -26.84
N SER A 341 27.26 13.41 -26.61
CA SER A 341 28.61 12.88 -26.83
C SER A 341 28.82 12.24 -28.20
N GLY A 342 27.82 12.25 -29.09
CA GLY A 342 27.89 11.54 -30.37
C GLY A 342 28.04 10.02 -30.23
N GLY A 343 27.62 9.45 -29.09
CA GLY A 343 27.70 8.03 -28.76
C GLY A 343 28.91 7.61 -27.92
N ALA A 344 29.79 8.53 -27.54
CA ALA A 344 30.99 8.21 -26.75
C ALA A 344 30.67 7.84 -25.29
N TYR A 345 29.59 8.36 -24.71
CA TYR A 345 29.21 8.10 -23.31
C TYR A 345 28.00 7.17 -23.23
N ASP A 346 28.16 6.06 -22.49
CA ASP A 346 27.12 5.05 -22.27
C ASP A 346 26.86 4.90 -20.76
N LEU A 347 25.92 5.69 -20.24
CA LEU A 347 25.52 5.64 -18.84
C LEU A 347 24.99 4.25 -18.42
N PRO A 348 24.04 3.61 -19.12
CA PRO A 348 23.57 2.27 -18.77
C PRO A 348 24.71 1.27 -18.55
N ARG A 349 25.71 1.26 -19.44
CA ARG A 349 26.89 0.41 -19.31
C ARG A 349 27.98 0.95 -18.37
N SER A 350 27.77 2.06 -17.70
CA SER A 350 28.67 2.61 -16.68
C SER A 350 28.15 2.43 -15.25
N ILE A 351 26.84 2.18 -15.09
CA ILE A 351 26.25 1.90 -13.77
C ILE A 351 26.78 0.55 -13.27
N ARG A 352 27.39 0.54 -12.08
CA ARG A 352 27.86 -0.66 -11.36
C ARG A 352 26.91 -1.09 -10.27
N LEU A 353 26.22 -0.13 -9.65
CA LEU A 353 25.30 -0.37 -8.54
C LEU A 353 24.08 0.53 -8.62
N ILE A 354 22.90 -0.03 -8.31
CA ILE A 354 21.70 0.73 -7.94
C ILE A 354 21.27 0.29 -6.53
N SER A 355 21.45 1.17 -5.55
CA SER A 355 20.97 1.01 -4.18
C SER A 355 19.60 1.68 -4.04
N GLY A 356 18.55 0.87 -3.95
CA GLY A 356 17.17 1.36 -3.91
C GLY A 356 16.54 1.20 -2.54
N VAL A 357 15.61 2.09 -2.22
CA VAL A 357 14.68 1.97 -1.08
C VAL A 357 13.25 2.04 -1.60
N SER A 358 12.35 1.19 -1.10
CA SER A 358 10.91 1.28 -1.41
C SER A 358 10.60 1.37 -2.90
N GLY A 359 9.94 2.45 -3.35
CA GLY A 359 9.70 2.76 -4.76
C GLY A 359 10.97 2.79 -5.63
N GLY A 360 12.09 3.31 -5.14
CA GLY A 360 13.37 3.32 -5.84
C GLY A 360 13.93 1.92 -6.09
N SER A 361 13.70 0.97 -5.17
CA SER A 361 13.99 -0.45 -5.37
C SER A 361 13.17 -1.07 -6.50
N VAL A 362 11.88 -0.73 -6.57
CA VAL A 362 11.00 -1.21 -7.65
C VAL A 362 11.43 -0.61 -9.00
N GLY A 363 11.79 0.67 -9.04
CA GLY A 363 12.35 1.32 -10.22
C GLY A 363 13.67 0.68 -10.68
N GLY A 364 14.60 0.43 -9.75
CA GLY A 364 15.88 -0.23 -10.02
C GLY A 364 15.71 -1.65 -10.56
N MET A 365 14.76 -2.42 -10.02
CA MET A 365 14.39 -3.74 -10.56
C MET A 365 13.92 -3.65 -12.03
N PHE A 366 12.97 -2.76 -12.34
CA PHE A 366 12.47 -2.60 -13.71
C PHE A 366 13.54 -2.08 -14.68
N TYR A 367 14.46 -1.24 -14.20
CA TYR A 367 15.59 -0.75 -15.00
C TYR A 367 16.59 -1.87 -15.31
N ALA A 368 17.00 -2.63 -14.29
CA ALA A 368 17.99 -3.70 -14.44
C ALA A 368 17.47 -4.86 -15.32
N GLU A 369 16.17 -5.12 -15.34
CA GLU A 369 15.60 -6.18 -16.18
C GLU A 369 15.70 -5.89 -17.69
N ASN A 370 15.98 -4.64 -18.08
CA ASN A 370 16.19 -4.31 -19.49
C ASN A 370 17.54 -4.73 -20.06
N PHE A 371 18.51 -5.06 -19.22
CA PHE A 371 19.84 -5.51 -19.67
C PHE A 371 19.87 -6.94 -20.23
N ASN A 372 18.75 -7.68 -20.20
CA ASN A 372 18.62 -8.98 -20.84
C ASN A 372 18.60 -8.91 -22.39
N GLU A 373 18.41 -7.72 -22.96
CA GLU A 373 18.36 -7.51 -24.41
C GLU A 373 19.71 -7.09 -24.98
N ALA A 374 20.00 -7.47 -26.22
CA ALA A 374 21.20 -7.00 -26.94
C ALA A 374 21.20 -5.47 -27.11
N GLN A 375 20.02 -4.87 -27.23
CA GLN A 375 19.79 -3.42 -27.22
C GLN A 375 18.62 -3.08 -26.27
N PRO A 376 18.90 -2.73 -25.01
CA PRO A 376 17.87 -2.44 -24.01
C PRO A 376 16.97 -1.26 -24.39
N ASP A 377 15.64 -1.44 -24.39
CA ASP A 377 14.67 -0.34 -24.40
C ASP A 377 14.22 0.04 -22.98
N PHE A 378 14.86 1.06 -22.41
CA PHE A 378 14.57 1.55 -21.05
C PHE A 378 13.22 2.27 -20.93
N ASN A 379 12.53 2.62 -22.02
CA ASN A 379 11.17 3.15 -21.98
C ASN A 379 10.19 2.13 -21.37
N HIS A 380 10.44 0.83 -21.57
CA HIS A 380 9.66 -0.24 -20.97
C HIS A 380 9.72 -0.20 -19.42
N SER A 381 10.85 0.20 -18.82
CA SER A 381 10.96 0.34 -17.36
C SER A 381 10.00 1.41 -16.83
N PHE A 382 9.96 2.56 -17.50
CA PHE A 382 9.07 3.66 -17.13
C PHE A 382 7.60 3.28 -17.27
N GLN A 383 7.23 2.65 -18.39
CA GLN A 383 5.85 2.19 -18.61
C GLN A 383 5.43 1.13 -17.60
N ALA A 384 6.32 0.20 -17.25
CA ALA A 384 6.07 -0.81 -16.23
C ALA A 384 5.85 -0.18 -14.84
N ALA A 385 6.73 0.74 -14.45
CA ALA A 385 6.58 1.51 -13.21
C ALA A 385 5.25 2.27 -13.16
N CYS A 386 4.88 2.97 -14.25
CA CYS A 386 3.61 3.71 -14.33
C CYS A 386 2.36 2.81 -14.37
N SER A 387 2.49 1.55 -14.82
CA SER A 387 1.39 0.60 -14.88
C SER A 387 1.09 -0.10 -13.55
N SER A 388 1.88 0.18 -12.50
CA SER A 388 1.64 -0.36 -11.16
C SER A 388 0.37 0.23 -10.56
N ASP A 389 -0.36 -0.60 -9.82
CA ASP A 389 -1.64 -0.23 -9.19
C ASP A 389 -1.79 -1.02 -7.88
N LEU A 390 -2.48 -0.42 -6.91
CA LEU A 390 -2.83 -1.02 -5.63
C LEU A 390 -4.11 -1.87 -5.67
N GLY A 391 -4.92 -1.81 -6.73
CA GLY A 391 -6.08 -2.68 -6.93
C GLY A 391 -5.80 -4.19 -6.70
N PRO A 392 -4.72 -4.77 -7.24
CA PRO A 392 -4.28 -6.13 -6.93
C PRO A 392 -4.01 -6.37 -5.43
N THR A 393 -3.35 -5.42 -4.75
CA THR A 393 -3.07 -5.49 -3.31
C THR A 393 -4.36 -5.48 -2.49
N ILE A 394 -5.33 -4.63 -2.85
CA ILE A 394 -6.64 -4.59 -2.19
C ILE A 394 -7.39 -5.90 -2.39
N ARG A 395 -7.36 -6.47 -3.60
CA ARG A 395 -7.93 -7.80 -3.83
C ARG A 395 -7.26 -8.85 -2.94
N GLY A 396 -5.93 -8.76 -2.78
CA GLY A 396 -5.14 -9.53 -1.83
C GLY A 396 -5.65 -9.43 -0.39
N LEU A 397 -5.89 -8.19 0.04
CA LEU A 397 -6.39 -7.88 1.38
C LEU A 397 -7.77 -8.53 1.62
N LEU A 398 -8.69 -8.40 0.65
CA LEU A 398 -10.04 -8.94 0.74
C LEU A 398 -10.09 -10.48 0.69
N ARG A 399 -9.26 -11.10 -0.16
CA ARG A 399 -9.38 -12.54 -0.44
C ARG A 399 -8.43 -13.41 0.34
N GLN A 400 -7.23 -12.95 0.66
CA GLN A 400 -6.26 -13.76 1.37
C GLN A 400 -6.18 -13.29 2.82
N ASP A 401 -5.91 -12.00 3.02
CA ASP A 401 -5.60 -11.49 4.35
C ASP A 401 -6.82 -11.39 5.26
N LEU A 402 -8.01 -11.12 4.71
CA LEU A 402 -9.24 -11.12 5.50
C LEU A 402 -9.51 -12.50 6.10
N TRP A 403 -9.37 -13.57 5.30
CA TRP A 403 -9.53 -14.93 5.81
C TRP A 403 -8.38 -15.34 6.73
N ARG A 404 -7.17 -14.83 6.50
CA ARG A 404 -6.04 -15.02 7.40
C ARG A 404 -6.29 -14.39 8.77
N ALA A 405 -6.78 -13.16 8.81
CA ALA A 405 -7.08 -12.44 10.04
C ALA A 405 -8.31 -13.02 10.76
N LEU A 406 -9.36 -13.37 10.01
CA LEU A 406 -10.60 -13.87 10.60
C LEU A 406 -10.54 -15.35 10.92
N MET A 407 -9.95 -16.21 10.10
CA MET A 407 -9.99 -17.67 10.26
C MET A 407 -8.64 -18.30 9.88
N PRO A 408 -7.54 -18.01 10.60
CA PRO A 408 -6.19 -18.41 10.22
C PRO A 408 -6.02 -19.93 10.09
N PHE A 409 -6.80 -20.72 10.82
CA PHE A 409 -6.80 -22.18 10.75
C PHE A 409 -7.33 -22.74 9.41
N LEU A 410 -8.09 -21.96 8.63
CA LEU A 410 -8.54 -22.32 7.28
C LEU A 410 -7.54 -21.95 6.18
N VAL A 411 -6.46 -21.23 6.51
CA VAL A 411 -5.43 -20.85 5.52
C VAL A 411 -4.63 -22.09 5.12
N THR A 412 -4.55 -22.33 3.82
CA THR A 412 -3.83 -23.46 3.21
C THR A 412 -2.50 -23.05 2.58
N ASP A 413 -2.44 -21.89 1.93
CA ASP A 413 -1.21 -21.32 1.35
C ASP A 413 -0.79 -20.08 2.16
N ILE A 414 0.14 -20.28 3.10
CA ILE A 414 0.57 -19.22 4.03
C ILE A 414 1.40 -18.14 3.31
N CYS A 415 2.00 -18.44 2.16
CA CYS A 415 2.77 -17.49 1.36
C CYS A 415 1.89 -16.72 0.34
N ASN A 416 0.58 -16.97 0.29
CA ASN A 416 -0.33 -16.23 -0.59
C ASN A 416 -1.01 -15.12 0.20
N ASP A 417 -0.51 -13.91 0.04
CA ASP A 417 -1.00 -12.70 0.70
C ASP A 417 -1.08 -11.52 -0.28
N ARG A 418 -1.47 -10.34 0.22
CA ARG A 418 -1.56 -9.14 -0.62
C ARG A 418 -0.22 -8.68 -1.22
N GLY A 419 0.90 -8.93 -0.55
CA GLY A 419 2.25 -8.63 -1.06
C GLY A 419 2.61 -9.52 -2.24
N ARG A 420 2.34 -10.84 -2.14
CA ARG A 420 2.58 -11.79 -3.23
C ARG A 420 1.71 -11.52 -4.45
N VAL A 421 0.48 -11.04 -4.25
CA VAL A 421 -0.40 -10.63 -5.35
C VAL A 421 0.18 -9.43 -6.09
N LEU A 422 0.76 -8.47 -5.38
CA LEU A 422 1.43 -7.31 -5.97
C LEU A 422 2.68 -7.71 -6.78
N GLU A 423 3.55 -8.54 -6.20
CA GLU A 423 4.75 -9.07 -6.88
C GLU A 423 4.39 -9.76 -8.22
N ARG A 424 3.39 -10.65 -8.18
CA ARG A 424 2.92 -11.35 -9.39
C ARG A 424 2.37 -10.39 -10.43
N GLN A 425 1.73 -9.29 -10.00
CA GLN A 425 1.26 -8.27 -10.93
C GLN A 425 2.43 -7.53 -11.58
N TRP A 426 3.47 -7.16 -10.82
CA TRP A 426 4.66 -6.52 -11.40
C TRP A 426 5.31 -7.42 -12.46
N CYS A 427 5.58 -8.68 -12.12
CA CYS A 427 6.13 -9.65 -13.07
C CYS A 427 5.22 -9.84 -14.29
N LYS A 428 3.91 -10.08 -14.07
CA LYS A 428 2.96 -10.29 -15.16
C LYS A 428 2.83 -9.07 -16.07
N SER A 429 2.75 -7.87 -15.50
CA SER A 429 2.64 -6.63 -16.26
C SER A 429 3.89 -6.40 -17.12
N PHE A 430 5.07 -6.73 -16.59
CA PHE A 430 6.33 -6.59 -17.32
C PHE A 430 6.46 -7.67 -18.40
N ASP A 431 6.37 -8.95 -18.01
CA ASP A 431 6.57 -10.11 -18.88
C ASP A 431 5.55 -10.15 -20.03
N ASN A 432 4.25 -9.94 -19.75
CA ASN A 432 3.22 -10.05 -20.78
C ASN A 432 3.23 -8.90 -21.80
N LYS A 433 3.62 -7.69 -21.37
CA LYS A 433 3.59 -6.52 -22.25
C LYS A 433 4.89 -6.34 -23.03
N PHE A 434 6.01 -6.76 -22.44
CA PHE A 434 7.32 -6.39 -22.95
C PHE A 434 8.24 -7.58 -23.24
N LYS A 435 8.12 -8.75 -22.57
CA LYS A 435 9.10 -9.86 -22.70
C LYS A 435 8.54 -11.29 -22.55
N PRO A 436 8.28 -12.02 -23.65
CA PRO A 436 7.88 -13.42 -23.58
C PRO A 436 9.03 -14.43 -23.33
N THR A 437 10.30 -14.05 -23.53
CA THR A 437 11.47 -14.96 -23.49
C THR A 437 12.35 -14.85 -22.23
N ALA A 438 12.40 -13.67 -21.59
CA ALA A 438 13.08 -13.45 -20.30
C ALA A 438 12.03 -12.97 -19.31
N LYS A 439 11.88 -13.67 -18.17
CA LYS A 439 10.80 -13.41 -17.21
C LYS A 439 11.34 -12.85 -15.91
N LEU A 440 10.89 -11.67 -15.54
CA LEU A 440 11.12 -11.07 -14.22
C LEU A 440 10.63 -12.01 -13.10
N ALA A 441 9.64 -12.86 -13.38
CA ALA A 441 9.15 -13.88 -12.45
C ALA A 441 10.18 -14.93 -12.04
N GLU A 442 11.20 -15.18 -12.88
CA GLU A 442 12.21 -16.23 -12.71
C GLU A 442 13.56 -15.67 -12.19
N ALA A 443 13.68 -14.34 -12.06
CA ALA A 443 14.89 -13.65 -11.63
C ALA A 443 15.22 -13.88 -10.14
N THR A 444 16.48 -14.23 -9.85
CA THR A 444 17.03 -14.47 -8.48
C THR A 444 18.22 -13.57 -8.18
N LEU A 445 18.59 -13.42 -6.90
CA LEU A 445 19.78 -12.63 -6.53
C LEU A 445 21.05 -13.20 -7.14
N SER A 446 21.23 -14.52 -7.09
CA SER A 446 22.42 -15.17 -7.65
C SER A 446 22.56 -15.00 -9.16
N ALA A 447 21.47 -15.12 -9.92
CA ALA A 447 21.51 -14.95 -11.37
C ALA A 447 21.93 -13.52 -11.76
N TRP A 448 21.33 -12.51 -11.13
CA TRP A 448 21.69 -11.12 -11.41
C TRP A 448 23.05 -10.73 -10.81
N GLY A 449 23.48 -11.39 -9.73
CA GLY A 449 24.84 -11.26 -9.20
C GLY A 449 25.88 -11.75 -10.21
N ALA A 450 25.66 -12.91 -10.83
CA ALA A 450 26.54 -13.43 -11.88
C ALA A 450 26.59 -12.49 -13.11
N ASP A 451 25.45 -11.91 -13.51
CA ASP A 451 25.42 -10.89 -14.57
C ASP A 451 26.21 -9.63 -14.18
N ALA A 452 26.15 -9.21 -12.92
CA ALA A 452 26.88 -8.06 -12.41
C ALA A 452 28.40 -8.29 -12.38
N LEU A 453 28.85 -9.50 -12.01
CA LEU A 453 30.25 -9.91 -12.07
C LEU A 453 30.81 -9.86 -13.51
N LEU A 454 29.96 -10.08 -14.50
CA LEU A 454 30.28 -9.98 -15.93
C LEU A 454 30.07 -8.57 -16.51
N LEU A 455 29.75 -7.57 -15.67
CA LEU A 455 29.47 -6.19 -16.07
C LEU A 455 28.37 -6.07 -17.15
N LYS A 456 27.46 -7.05 -17.21
CA LYS A 456 26.31 -7.08 -18.15
C LYS A 456 25.13 -6.28 -17.61
N ARG A 457 24.94 -6.29 -16.30
CA ARG A 457 23.84 -5.66 -15.57
C ARG A 457 24.42 -4.97 -14.32
N PRO A 458 23.85 -3.86 -13.83
CA PRO A 458 24.26 -3.31 -12.54
C PRO A 458 23.92 -4.27 -11.39
N ALA A 459 24.76 -4.28 -10.36
CA ALA A 459 24.40 -4.86 -9.07
C ALA A 459 23.24 -4.07 -8.45
N LEU A 460 22.44 -4.73 -7.63
CA LEU A 460 21.31 -4.11 -6.92
C LEU A 460 21.40 -4.35 -5.43
N ILE A 461 21.01 -3.34 -4.67
CA ILE A 461 20.71 -3.48 -3.25
C ILE A 461 19.26 -3.05 -3.03
N PHE A 462 18.48 -3.94 -2.44
CA PHE A 462 17.12 -3.68 -1.97
C PHE A 462 17.16 -3.51 -0.45
N ASN A 463 17.08 -2.26 -0.01
CA ASN A 463 17.25 -1.91 1.40
C ASN A 463 15.95 -2.17 2.17
N SER A 464 16.01 -2.94 3.25
CA SER A 464 14.89 -3.23 4.13
C SER A 464 15.24 -2.98 5.60
N THR A 465 14.25 -2.99 6.48
CA THR A 465 14.43 -2.83 7.92
C THR A 465 13.87 -4.04 8.65
N ILE A 466 14.64 -4.59 9.59
CA ILE A 466 14.18 -5.66 10.48
C ILE A 466 13.30 -5.05 11.57
N VAL A 467 12.06 -5.55 11.72
CA VAL A 467 11.09 -5.01 12.69
C VAL A 467 11.57 -5.20 14.13
N GLU A 468 12.15 -6.35 14.44
CA GLU A 468 12.52 -6.74 15.81
C GLU A 468 13.73 -5.97 16.33
N THR A 469 14.67 -5.60 15.47
CA THR A 469 15.95 -4.97 15.86
C THR A 469 16.08 -3.52 15.41
N GLY A 470 15.28 -3.08 14.44
CA GLY A 470 15.44 -1.79 13.78
C GLY A 470 16.67 -1.70 12.88
N GLN A 471 17.41 -2.79 12.68
CA GLN A 471 18.62 -2.80 11.85
C GLN A 471 18.28 -2.79 10.36
N ARG A 472 19.20 -2.24 9.58
CA ARG A 472 19.20 -2.30 8.12
C ARG A 472 19.51 -3.73 7.68
N LEU A 473 18.67 -4.27 6.81
CA LEU A 473 18.93 -5.50 6.09
C LEU A 473 19.05 -5.20 4.60
N ALA A 474 20.27 -5.32 4.09
CA ALA A 474 20.57 -5.23 2.66
C ALA A 474 20.24 -6.56 2.00
N ILE A 475 19.34 -6.55 1.01
CA ILE A 475 19.09 -7.69 0.15
C ILE A 475 19.79 -7.40 -1.17
N SER A 476 21.02 -7.90 -1.34
CA SER A 476 21.89 -7.50 -2.44
C SER A 476 22.17 -8.64 -3.42
N THR A 477 22.33 -8.30 -4.71
CA THR A 477 22.82 -9.25 -5.73
C THR A 477 24.32 -9.53 -5.55
N VAL A 478 25.05 -8.57 -4.99
CA VAL A 478 26.49 -8.64 -4.70
C VAL A 478 26.67 -8.21 -3.24
N PRO A 479 26.82 -9.16 -2.31
CA PRO A 479 26.94 -8.87 -0.89
C PRO A 479 28.26 -8.21 -0.55
N ILE A 480 28.24 -7.29 0.42
CA ILE A 480 29.46 -6.71 0.99
C ILE A 480 30.21 -7.74 1.84
N THR A 481 31.53 -7.60 1.92
CA THR A 481 32.40 -8.49 2.72
C THR A 481 32.74 -7.89 4.09
N HIS A 482 32.79 -6.57 4.21
CA HIS A 482 33.05 -5.84 5.45
C HIS A 482 31.81 -5.04 5.87
N GLY A 483 30.91 -5.67 6.63
CA GLY A 483 29.79 -4.94 7.24
C GLY A 483 30.26 -3.98 8.34
N LEU A 484 29.68 -2.77 8.40
CA LEU A 484 29.83 -1.88 9.55
C LEU A 484 28.85 -2.28 10.67
N ILE A 485 28.98 -1.62 11.82
CA ILE A 485 28.16 -1.91 13.00
C ILE A 485 26.69 -1.57 12.73
N GLY A 486 25.80 -2.54 12.95
CA GLY A 486 24.35 -2.36 12.81
C GLY A 486 23.77 -2.77 11.46
N GLU A 487 24.60 -3.38 10.61
CA GLU A 487 24.22 -3.84 9.27
C GLU A 487 24.05 -5.35 9.24
N THR A 488 23.11 -5.79 8.40
CA THR A 488 22.91 -7.20 8.10
C THR A 488 22.74 -7.38 6.60
N GLU A 489 23.41 -8.39 6.05
CA GLU A 489 23.27 -8.80 4.66
C GLU A 489 22.37 -10.04 4.61
N PHE A 490 21.34 -10.02 3.77
CA PHE A 490 20.34 -11.07 3.62
C PHE A 490 20.98 -12.44 3.42
N THR A 491 21.95 -12.49 2.52
CA THR A 491 22.52 -13.77 2.09
C THR A 491 23.36 -14.40 3.21
N GLN A 492 24.06 -13.60 4.01
CA GLN A 492 24.78 -14.03 5.21
C GLN A 492 23.82 -14.38 6.36
N ARG A 493 22.78 -13.57 6.55
CA ARG A 493 21.83 -13.70 7.67
C ARG A 493 20.97 -14.96 7.59
N TYR A 494 20.52 -15.30 6.37
CA TYR A 494 19.57 -16.37 6.14
C TYR A 494 20.18 -17.59 5.41
N CYS A 495 21.34 -17.45 4.76
CA CYS A 495 21.93 -18.48 3.88
C CYS A 495 20.94 -19.00 2.83
N ALA A 496 20.15 -18.07 2.30
CA ALA A 496 19.03 -18.37 1.43
C ALA A 496 19.08 -17.53 0.15
N GLU A 497 18.34 -17.99 -0.85
CA GLU A 497 18.08 -17.35 -2.12
C GLU A 497 16.65 -16.78 -2.12
N ILE A 498 16.43 -15.73 -2.91
CA ILE A 498 15.15 -15.03 -3.00
C ILE A 498 14.95 -14.47 -4.42
N SER A 499 13.69 -14.36 -4.87
CA SER A 499 13.42 -13.72 -6.16
C SER A 499 13.63 -12.21 -6.07
N ILE A 500 14.07 -11.61 -7.17
CA ILE A 500 14.25 -10.16 -7.25
C ILE A 500 12.97 -9.40 -6.95
N SER A 501 11.83 -9.87 -7.49
CA SER A 501 10.52 -9.27 -7.22
C SER A 501 10.15 -9.27 -5.75
N THR A 502 10.49 -10.35 -5.02
CA THR A 502 10.26 -10.45 -3.58
C THR A 502 11.20 -9.53 -2.81
N ALA A 503 12.48 -9.44 -3.22
CA ALA A 503 13.44 -8.50 -2.62
C ALA A 503 13.02 -7.03 -2.79
N ALA A 504 12.60 -6.64 -3.99
CA ALA A 504 12.05 -5.30 -4.25
C ALA A 504 10.79 -5.03 -3.41
N ARG A 505 9.89 -6.02 -3.27
CA ARG A 505 8.69 -5.89 -2.42
C ARG A 505 9.05 -5.79 -0.93
N LEU A 506 10.03 -6.53 -0.43
CA LEU A 506 10.52 -6.42 0.96
C LEU A 506 11.02 -5.00 1.25
N SER A 507 11.83 -4.44 0.35
CA SER A 507 12.28 -3.04 0.42
C SER A 507 11.12 -2.03 0.38
N ALA A 508 10.00 -2.38 -0.27
CA ALA A 508 8.78 -1.57 -0.36
C ALA A 508 7.64 -2.06 0.57
N THR A 509 7.98 -2.71 1.70
CA THR A 509 6.97 -3.24 2.62
C THR A 509 6.46 -2.18 3.60
N PHE A 510 5.49 -1.38 3.17
CA PHE A 510 4.78 -0.46 4.05
C PHE A 510 3.55 -1.15 4.66
N PRO A 511 3.48 -1.43 5.97
CA PRO A 511 2.49 -2.32 6.59
C PRO A 511 1.01 -2.00 6.27
N PHE A 512 0.71 -0.72 6.06
CA PHE A 512 -0.63 -0.26 5.68
C PHE A 512 -1.04 -0.68 4.27
N VAL A 513 -0.08 -1.00 3.40
CA VAL A 513 -0.28 -1.36 1.99
C VAL A 513 0.06 -2.83 1.77
N THR A 514 1.26 -3.27 2.12
CA THR A 514 1.73 -4.66 1.99
C THR A 514 2.00 -5.25 3.38
N PRO A 515 1.92 -6.57 3.57
CA PRO A 515 2.05 -7.17 4.89
C PRO A 515 3.52 -7.32 5.28
N THR A 516 3.80 -7.20 6.58
CA THR A 516 5.11 -7.51 7.16
C THR A 516 5.30 -9.01 7.17
N GLY A 517 6.27 -9.52 6.41
CA GLY A 517 6.47 -10.96 6.29
C GLY A 517 7.80 -11.42 6.85
N ARG A 518 7.84 -12.68 7.29
CA ARG A 518 9.06 -13.40 7.69
C ARG A 518 9.43 -14.50 6.68
N PRO A 519 10.70 -14.95 6.62
CA PRO A 519 11.10 -15.92 5.61
C PRO A 519 10.58 -17.32 5.94
N THR A 520 10.14 -18.04 4.91
CA THR A 520 9.88 -19.49 5.01
C THR A 520 10.50 -20.24 3.84
N MET A 521 11.12 -21.37 4.16
CA MET A 521 11.73 -22.26 3.17
C MET A 521 10.65 -22.95 2.34
N LEU A 522 10.79 -22.90 1.02
CA LEU A 522 9.99 -23.74 0.14
C LEU A 522 10.61 -25.14 0.05
N ASN A 523 9.85 -26.16 0.47
CA ASN A 523 10.12 -27.53 0.08
C ASN A 523 9.92 -27.67 -1.44
N MET A 524 10.82 -28.39 -2.13
CA MET A 524 10.85 -28.54 -3.60
C MET A 524 9.56 -29.10 -4.24
N ASN A 525 8.54 -29.48 -3.46
CA ASN A 525 7.21 -29.87 -3.93
C ASN A 525 6.15 -29.65 -2.83
N PRO A 526 5.54 -28.46 -2.74
CA PRO A 526 4.09 -28.37 -3.01
C PRO A 526 3.65 -27.08 -3.73
N SER A 527 2.54 -27.16 -4.48
CA SER A 527 1.86 -26.02 -5.11
C SER A 527 1.31 -24.98 -4.12
N ALA A 528 1.22 -25.33 -2.83
CA ALA A 528 0.83 -24.45 -1.73
C ALA A 528 1.92 -24.44 -0.65
N CYS A 529 2.31 -23.24 -0.20
CA CYS A 529 3.28 -23.06 0.88
C CYS A 529 2.58 -23.37 2.22
N SER A 530 2.97 -24.47 2.86
CA SER A 530 2.26 -25.03 4.03
C SER A 530 3.18 -25.45 5.19
N THR A 531 4.49 -25.48 4.97
CA THR A 531 5.50 -25.87 5.96
C THR A 531 6.37 -24.66 6.27
N GLU A 532 6.34 -24.22 7.53
CA GLU A 532 7.28 -23.24 8.06
C GLU A 532 8.56 -23.99 8.43
N SER A 533 9.55 -23.94 7.56
CA SER A 533 10.92 -24.31 7.93
C SER A 533 11.75 -23.02 7.92
N PRO A 534 12.41 -22.68 9.03
CA PRO A 534 13.20 -21.47 9.10
C PRO A 534 14.40 -21.55 8.15
N PRO A 535 14.99 -20.41 7.76
CA PRO A 535 16.19 -20.40 6.94
C PRO A 535 17.37 -21.12 7.61
N PRO A 536 18.32 -21.69 6.83
CA PRO A 536 19.42 -22.50 7.37
C PRO A 536 20.30 -21.80 8.41
N CYS A 537 20.52 -20.48 8.27
CA CYS A 537 21.39 -19.70 9.16
C CYS A 537 20.63 -18.91 10.25
N GLY A 538 19.34 -19.18 10.44
CA GLY A 538 18.49 -18.56 11.46
C GLY A 538 17.72 -17.33 10.97
N GLY A 539 17.12 -16.57 11.90
CA GLY A 539 16.33 -15.36 11.59
C GLY A 539 14.93 -15.64 11.02
N GLY A 540 14.44 -16.88 11.10
CA GLY A 540 13.09 -17.27 10.66
C GLY A 540 11.94 -16.59 11.42
N ASP A 541 12.24 -15.85 12.48
CA ASP A 541 11.34 -15.07 13.32
C ASP A 541 11.34 -13.58 12.97
N GLN A 542 12.21 -13.12 12.07
CA GLN A 542 12.38 -11.70 11.76
C GLN A 542 11.42 -11.23 10.66
N HIS A 543 10.71 -10.14 10.92
CA HIS A 543 9.84 -9.50 9.94
C HIS A 543 10.57 -8.36 9.23
N LEU A 544 10.31 -8.22 7.94
CA LEU A 544 10.88 -7.15 7.14
C LEU A 544 9.82 -6.09 6.79
N VAL A 545 10.22 -4.83 6.95
CA VAL A 545 9.48 -3.64 6.52
C VAL A 545 10.33 -2.79 5.58
N ASP A 546 9.70 -1.77 5.03
CA ASP A 546 10.27 -0.81 4.09
C ASP A 546 11.62 -0.25 4.59
N GLY A 547 12.61 -0.16 3.68
CA GLY A 547 13.93 0.37 4.00
C GLY A 547 13.91 1.81 4.49
N GLY A 548 12.89 2.58 4.13
CA GLY A 548 12.70 3.96 4.55
C GLY A 548 12.32 4.10 6.03
N TYR A 549 12.13 3.01 6.78
CA TYR A 549 12.10 3.05 8.24
C TYR A 549 13.51 3.25 8.84
N TYR A 550 14.53 2.68 8.19
CA TYR A 550 15.93 2.90 8.55
C TYR A 550 16.48 4.16 7.88
N GLU A 551 16.48 4.22 6.54
CA GLU A 551 17.04 5.31 5.75
C GLU A 551 16.40 5.33 4.34
N ASN A 552 15.85 6.48 3.92
CA ASN A 552 15.02 6.56 2.72
C ASN A 552 15.76 6.90 1.40
N SER A 553 16.98 7.44 1.42
CA SER A 553 17.68 7.89 0.21
C SER A 553 18.37 6.77 -0.57
N GLY A 554 18.68 5.63 0.07
CA GLY A 554 19.47 4.55 -0.52
C GLY A 554 20.97 4.83 -0.54
N LEU A 555 21.38 6.01 -0.09
CA LEU A 555 22.76 6.48 -0.12
C LEU A 555 23.66 5.67 0.81
N VAL A 556 23.15 5.27 1.97
CA VAL A 556 23.91 4.49 2.97
C VAL A 556 24.38 3.16 2.37
N GLY A 557 23.48 2.40 1.74
CA GLY A 557 23.87 1.16 1.07
C GLY A 557 24.78 1.35 -0.15
N ALA A 558 24.67 2.50 -0.84
CA ALA A 558 25.58 2.82 -1.94
C ALA A 558 26.99 3.13 -1.44
N ILE A 559 27.12 3.90 -0.36
CA ILE A 559 28.39 4.23 0.27
C ILE A 559 29.08 2.97 0.80
N GLU A 560 28.36 2.14 1.57
CA GLU A 560 28.91 0.91 2.14
C GLU A 560 29.46 -0.02 1.05
N TRP A 561 28.73 -0.18 -0.05
CA TRP A 561 29.14 -1.06 -1.14
C TRP A 561 30.39 -0.54 -1.87
N ILE A 562 30.51 0.78 -2.08
CA ILE A 562 31.73 1.37 -2.68
C ILE A 562 32.89 1.35 -1.68
N ASP A 563 32.65 1.63 -0.39
CA ASP A 563 33.70 1.58 0.65
C ASP A 563 34.28 0.17 0.76
N ASP A 564 33.43 -0.86 0.70
CA ASP A 564 33.85 -2.27 0.65
C ASP A 564 34.70 -2.55 -0.59
N ALA A 565 34.26 -2.09 -1.78
CA ALA A 565 34.98 -2.28 -3.02
C ALA A 565 36.37 -1.63 -3.01
N LEU A 566 36.45 -0.38 -2.58
CA LEU A 566 37.71 0.36 -2.53
C LEU A 566 38.64 -0.19 -1.45
N THR A 567 38.10 -0.63 -0.31
CA THR A 567 38.87 -1.30 0.74
C THR A 567 39.51 -2.58 0.21
N ASP A 568 38.75 -3.43 -0.48
CA ASP A 568 39.27 -4.64 -1.14
C ASP A 568 40.38 -4.32 -2.15
N LEU A 569 40.21 -3.27 -2.97
CA LEU A 569 41.19 -2.88 -3.99
C LEU A 569 42.50 -2.36 -3.40
N THR A 570 42.46 -1.75 -2.21
CA THR A 570 43.65 -1.24 -1.51
C THR A 570 44.41 -2.30 -0.72
N ASP A 571 43.78 -3.43 -0.39
CA ASP A 571 44.42 -4.53 0.31
C ASP A 571 45.03 -5.54 -0.70
N PRO A 572 46.38 -5.66 -0.78
CA PRO A 572 47.02 -6.59 -1.70
C PRO A 572 46.61 -8.06 -1.50
N ALA A 573 46.20 -8.44 -0.28
CA ALA A 573 45.75 -9.80 0.00
C ALA A 573 44.38 -10.10 -0.63
N LYS A 574 43.54 -9.07 -0.79
CA LYS A 574 42.19 -9.16 -1.36
C LYS A 574 42.12 -8.77 -2.83
N ASN A 575 43.15 -8.08 -3.34
CA ASN A 575 43.32 -7.74 -4.74
C ASN A 575 44.47 -8.55 -5.41
N PRO A 576 44.41 -9.89 -5.46
CA PRO A 576 45.47 -10.70 -6.06
C PRO A 576 45.62 -10.48 -7.57
N LYS A 577 44.55 -10.01 -8.23
CA LYS A 577 44.51 -9.67 -9.66
C LYS A 577 45.13 -8.30 -9.97
N GLN A 578 45.55 -7.55 -8.94
CA GLN A 578 46.19 -6.24 -9.04
C GLN A 578 45.37 -5.25 -9.87
N TYR A 579 44.07 -5.20 -9.64
CA TYR A 579 43.20 -4.22 -10.26
C TYR A 579 43.61 -2.80 -9.86
N PRO A 580 43.54 -1.83 -10.81
CA PRO A 580 43.82 -0.44 -10.50
C PRO A 580 42.70 0.14 -9.63
N LEU A 581 43.07 1.07 -8.74
CA LEU A 581 42.11 1.87 -7.98
C LEU A 581 41.48 2.92 -8.91
N PRO A 582 40.13 3.02 -9.01
CA PRO A 582 39.49 4.05 -9.81
C PRO A 582 39.78 5.44 -9.25
N ARG A 583 40.02 6.42 -10.12
CA ARG A 583 40.33 7.80 -9.71
C ARG A 583 39.10 8.64 -9.46
N ASP A 584 38.09 8.52 -10.32
CA ASP A 584 36.82 9.22 -10.17
C ASP A 584 35.67 8.21 -10.09
N ILE A 585 34.72 8.45 -9.20
CA ILE A 585 33.45 7.71 -9.10
C ILE A 585 32.30 8.71 -9.08
N LEU A 586 31.28 8.47 -9.88
CA LEU A 586 30.07 9.28 -9.93
C LEU A 586 28.96 8.64 -9.07
N LEU A 587 28.48 9.35 -8.07
CA LEU A 587 27.36 8.97 -7.22
C LEU A 587 26.12 9.79 -7.59
N LEU A 588 25.15 9.15 -8.23
CA LEU A 588 23.87 9.74 -8.63
C LEU A 588 22.81 9.47 -7.57
N ALA A 589 22.42 10.50 -6.81
CA ALA A 589 21.31 10.42 -5.86
C ALA A 589 20.02 10.91 -6.51
N ILE A 590 19.03 10.03 -6.66
CA ILE A 590 17.74 10.30 -7.28
C ILE A 590 16.67 10.34 -6.18
N ASP A 591 16.07 11.50 -5.96
CA ASP A 591 14.97 11.72 -5.02
C ASP A 591 13.71 12.15 -5.77
N ALA A 592 12.58 11.52 -5.45
CA ALA A 592 11.30 11.72 -6.14
C ALA A 592 10.42 12.77 -5.45
N PHE A 593 10.81 13.25 -4.27
CA PHE A 593 10.08 14.28 -3.53
C PHE A 593 10.95 15.52 -3.35
N GLU A 594 10.29 16.66 -3.16
CA GLU A 594 10.89 18.00 -3.20
C GLU A 594 12.18 18.14 -2.39
N ARG A 595 13.06 19.01 -2.92
CA ARG A 595 14.30 19.48 -2.29
C ARG A 595 13.97 20.00 -0.89
N PRO A 596 14.36 19.29 0.20
CA PRO A 596 14.05 19.75 1.55
C PRO A 596 14.77 21.08 1.82
N THR A 597 14.20 21.95 2.65
CA THR A 597 14.90 23.14 3.17
C THR A 597 16.16 22.71 3.93
N ASP A 598 17.29 22.79 3.25
CA ASP A 598 18.62 22.47 3.73
C ASP A 598 19.40 23.79 3.79
N PRO A 599 19.69 24.30 4.99
CA PRO A 599 20.41 25.56 5.13
C PRO A 599 21.83 25.53 4.55
N GLU A 600 22.36 24.35 4.23
CA GLU A 600 23.67 24.17 3.59
C GLU A 600 23.60 23.85 2.08
N ASP A 601 22.40 23.75 1.48
CA ASP A 601 22.26 23.53 0.04
C ASP A 601 22.38 24.88 -0.72
N PRO A 602 23.45 25.11 -1.51
CA PRO A 602 23.67 26.37 -2.21
C PRO A 602 22.54 26.71 -3.20
N CYS A 603 21.79 25.69 -3.64
CA CYS A 603 20.63 25.82 -4.52
C CYS A 603 19.39 26.44 -3.87
N GLN A 604 19.37 26.62 -2.54
CA GLN A 604 18.20 27.19 -1.89
C GLN A 604 18.21 28.70 -2.12
N PRO A 605 17.08 29.31 -2.52
CA PRO A 605 16.97 30.75 -2.35
C PRO A 605 17.20 31.04 -0.86
N THR A 606 18.14 31.94 -0.56
CA THR A 606 18.35 32.48 0.79
C THR A 606 17.02 33.07 1.22
N GLN A 607 16.17 32.27 1.85
CA GLN A 607 15.02 32.79 2.55
C GLN A 607 15.64 33.55 3.72
N THR A 608 15.82 34.85 3.53
CA THR A 608 15.64 35.78 4.63
C THR A 608 14.33 35.35 5.25
N ALA A 609 14.44 34.67 6.40
CA ALA A 609 13.28 34.22 7.14
C ALA A 609 12.31 35.42 7.16
N PRO A 610 11.06 35.28 6.70
CA PRO A 610 10.09 36.28 7.00
C PRO A 610 9.98 36.26 8.52
N ALA A 611 10.68 37.20 9.18
CA ALA A 611 10.23 37.69 10.46
C ALA A 611 8.74 38.03 10.25
N ASP A 612 7.88 37.46 11.10
CA ASP A 612 6.43 37.70 11.14
C ASP A 612 5.48 36.71 10.44
N LYS A 613 5.88 35.45 10.24
CA LYS A 613 4.88 34.38 10.34
C LYS A 613 5.29 33.41 11.42
N SER A 614 4.78 33.65 12.62
CA SER A 614 4.62 32.59 13.61
C SER A 614 4.03 31.39 12.87
N ALA A 615 4.83 30.34 12.64
CA ALA A 615 4.27 29.04 12.32
C ALA A 615 3.13 28.84 13.31
N GLU A 616 1.91 28.58 12.85
CA GLU A 616 0.81 28.25 13.74
C GLU A 616 1.29 27.06 14.56
N VAL A 617 1.81 27.34 15.75
CA VAL A 617 2.19 26.30 16.69
C VAL A 617 0.86 25.64 17.00
N ALA A 618 0.72 24.39 16.59
CA ALA A 618 -0.48 23.66 16.92
C ALA A 618 -0.49 23.51 18.45
N HIS A 619 -1.54 24.00 19.10
CA HIS A 619 -1.67 23.99 20.56
C HIS A 619 -2.86 23.13 20.98
N GLY A 620 -2.84 22.64 22.23
CA GLY A 620 -3.98 22.00 22.87
C GLY A 620 -3.89 20.48 22.99
N VAL A 621 -4.92 19.88 23.61
CA VAL A 621 -4.93 18.45 24.00
C VAL A 621 -4.80 17.52 22.79
N ILE A 622 -5.43 17.86 21.65
CA ILE A 622 -5.34 17.06 20.41
C ILE A 622 -3.91 17.07 19.87
N TYR A 623 -3.24 18.22 19.85
CA TYR A 623 -1.85 18.29 19.42
C TYR A 623 -0.93 17.57 20.39
N ASN A 624 -1.11 17.72 21.71
CA ASN A 624 -0.31 16.98 22.68
C ASN A 624 -0.42 15.45 22.49
N LEU A 625 -1.63 14.93 22.18
CA LEU A 625 -1.83 13.52 21.85
C LEU A 625 -1.19 13.10 20.52
N ALA A 626 -1.18 13.98 19.52
CA ALA A 626 -0.59 13.71 18.21
C ALA A 626 0.93 13.98 18.15
N SER A 627 1.46 14.79 19.07
CA SER A 627 2.84 15.31 19.03
C SER A 627 3.91 14.22 19.06
N PRO A 628 3.79 13.09 19.80
CA PRO A 628 4.78 12.03 19.72
C PRO A 628 4.82 11.39 18.33
N LEU A 629 3.66 11.20 17.69
CA LEU A 629 3.57 10.66 16.34
C LEU A 629 4.17 11.63 15.31
N HIS A 630 3.87 12.93 15.43
CA HIS A 630 4.48 13.97 14.60
C HIS A 630 6.00 14.00 14.77
N ALA A 631 6.50 13.92 16.01
CA ALA A 631 7.92 13.89 16.29
C ALA A 631 8.60 12.67 15.65
N VAL A 632 8.05 11.46 15.82
CA VAL A 632 8.57 10.24 15.20
C VAL A 632 8.60 10.36 13.67
N MET A 633 7.54 10.89 13.05
CA MET A 633 7.46 11.09 11.60
C MET A 633 8.44 12.15 11.09
N ASN A 634 8.64 13.25 11.83
CA ASN A 634 9.56 14.32 11.46
C ASN A 634 11.03 13.92 11.66
N VAL A 635 11.32 13.18 12.74
CA VAL A 635 12.65 12.60 13.00
C VAL A 635 13.00 11.60 11.91
N ARG A 636 12.04 10.79 11.45
CA ARG A 636 12.23 9.89 10.30
C ARG A 636 12.70 10.67 9.07
N GLY A 637 12.09 11.80 8.72
CA GLY A 637 12.53 12.60 7.57
C GLY A 637 13.90 13.26 7.78
N THR A 638 14.03 14.08 8.83
CA THR A 638 15.20 14.94 9.05
C THR A 638 16.42 14.19 9.55
N GLY A 639 16.23 13.25 10.49
CA GLY A 639 17.29 12.45 11.08
C GLY A 639 17.96 11.52 10.08
N GLN A 640 17.17 10.80 9.27
CA GLN A 640 17.69 9.90 8.23
C GLN A 640 18.52 10.66 7.19
N LYS A 641 18.02 11.81 6.71
CA LYS A 641 18.72 12.66 5.73
C LYS A 641 20.02 13.21 6.29
N SER A 642 20.02 13.71 7.54
CA SER A 642 21.24 14.21 8.19
C SER A 642 22.26 13.10 8.38
N PHE A 643 21.83 11.89 8.75
CA PHE A 643 22.70 10.74 8.91
C PHE A 643 23.38 10.37 7.59
N ALA A 644 22.60 10.14 6.53
CA ALA A 644 23.12 9.76 5.22
C ALA A 644 24.11 10.79 4.64
N ARG A 645 23.84 12.09 4.80
CA ARG A 645 24.74 13.16 4.32
C ARG A 645 26.04 13.25 5.10
N ARG A 646 26.01 13.10 6.43
CA ARG A 646 27.24 13.07 7.23
C ARG A 646 28.11 11.89 6.85
N LEU A 647 27.48 10.72 6.63
CA LEU A 647 28.18 9.53 6.17
C LEU A 647 28.84 9.77 4.80
N LEU A 648 28.14 10.38 3.84
CA LEU A 648 28.70 10.73 2.54
C LEU A 648 29.94 11.64 2.65
N ARG A 649 29.87 12.69 3.48
CA ARG A 649 31.01 13.60 3.69
C ARG A 649 32.21 12.89 4.32
N MET A 650 31.98 12.02 5.30
CA MET A 650 33.05 11.22 5.92
C MET A 650 33.67 10.25 4.91
N PHE A 651 32.85 9.62 4.07
CA PHE A 651 33.29 8.74 3.00
C PHE A 651 34.13 9.48 1.94
N GLN A 652 33.63 10.63 1.45
CA GLN A 652 34.36 11.51 0.54
C GLN A 652 35.71 11.93 1.13
N ALA A 653 35.72 12.38 2.39
CA ALA A 653 36.95 12.78 3.07
C ALA A 653 37.93 11.61 3.19
N ARG A 654 37.48 10.41 3.58
CA ARG A 654 38.36 9.23 3.70
C ARG A 654 39.06 8.90 2.40
N TRP A 655 38.32 8.86 1.29
CA TRP A 655 38.83 8.40 0.00
C TRP A 655 39.60 9.47 -0.79
N ALA A 656 39.31 10.75 -0.55
CA ALA A 656 40.11 11.85 -1.09
C ALA A 656 41.58 11.77 -0.66
N TRP A 657 41.85 11.32 0.58
CA TRP A 657 43.23 11.12 1.07
C TRP A 657 43.97 9.99 0.36
N GLN A 658 43.24 9.07 -0.27
CA GLN A 658 43.80 7.97 -1.07
C GLN A 658 43.77 8.26 -2.58
N GLY A 659 43.47 9.50 -2.97
CA GLY A 659 43.46 9.94 -4.36
C GLY A 659 42.22 9.49 -5.16
N VAL A 660 41.15 9.07 -4.49
CA VAL A 660 39.87 8.72 -5.12
C VAL A 660 38.88 9.86 -4.91
N ASN A 661 38.39 10.42 -6.00
CA ASN A 661 37.42 11.51 -6.02
C ASN A 661 36.00 10.96 -6.19
N ILE A 662 35.12 11.24 -5.22
CA ILE A 662 33.72 10.84 -5.26
C ILE A 662 32.85 12.06 -5.56
N ARG A 663 32.33 12.14 -6.79
CA ARG A 663 31.45 13.23 -7.24
C ARG A 663 30.00 12.86 -6.96
N ASP A 664 29.33 13.58 -6.05
CA ASP A 664 27.90 13.40 -5.81
C ASP A 664 27.06 14.38 -6.64
N VAL A 665 26.07 13.86 -7.35
CA VAL A 665 25.08 14.65 -8.09
C VAL A 665 23.70 14.26 -7.63
N LYS A 666 22.88 15.26 -7.29
CA LYS A 666 21.53 15.06 -6.78
C LYS A 666 20.51 15.48 -7.83
N ILE A 667 19.57 14.58 -8.11
CA ILE A 667 18.50 14.79 -9.07
C ILE A 667 17.18 14.73 -8.30
N PHE A 668 16.47 15.85 -8.26
CA PHE A 668 15.18 15.99 -7.59
C PHE A 668 14.06 16.09 -8.60
N PHE A 669 12.88 15.60 -8.23
CA PHE A 669 11.64 15.98 -8.89
C PHE A 669 11.21 17.36 -8.38
N GLU A 670 11.34 18.39 -9.20
CA GLU A 670 10.79 19.73 -8.90
C GLU A 670 9.37 19.82 -9.46
N VAL A 671 8.42 20.32 -8.66
CA VAL A 671 7.06 20.64 -9.14
C VAL A 671 7.02 22.14 -9.39
N GLU A 672 6.96 22.56 -10.67
CA GLU A 672 6.75 23.97 -10.99
C GLU A 672 5.33 24.40 -10.56
N ASP A 673 5.28 25.33 -9.61
CA ASP A 673 4.15 26.12 -9.07
C ASP A 673 2.72 25.51 -9.15
N PRO A 674 2.13 25.08 -8.01
CA PRO A 674 0.77 24.57 -7.95
C PRO A 674 -0.33 25.62 -8.17
N THR A 675 -0.02 26.92 -8.10
CA THR A 675 -1.02 27.97 -8.31
C THR A 675 -1.42 28.14 -9.78
N ASN A 676 -0.58 27.68 -10.71
CA ASN A 676 -0.86 27.72 -12.16
C ASN A 676 -1.67 26.52 -12.70
N ARG A 677 -2.03 25.54 -11.85
CA ARG A 677 -2.84 24.37 -12.29
C ARG A 677 -4.33 24.68 -12.52
N GLU A 678 -4.87 25.79 -12.02
CA GLU A 678 -6.25 26.20 -12.34
C GLU A 678 -6.34 27.23 -13.49
N GLU A 679 -5.28 27.99 -13.80
CA GLU A 679 -5.34 29.06 -14.81
C GLU A 679 -5.09 28.61 -16.26
N HIS A 680 -4.35 27.52 -16.51
CA HIS A 680 -4.05 27.09 -17.89
C HIS A 680 -5.12 26.27 -18.62
N VAL A 681 -6.27 25.98 -17.99
CA VAL A 681 -7.43 25.37 -18.68
C VAL A 681 -8.52 26.41 -19.01
N GLN A 682 -8.44 27.65 -18.52
CA GLN A 682 -9.42 28.72 -18.83
C GLN A 682 -8.84 29.98 -19.48
N ALA A 683 -7.51 30.14 -19.53
CA ALA A 683 -6.88 31.33 -20.12
C ALA A 683 -6.97 31.45 -21.66
N SER A 684 -7.56 30.47 -22.36
CA SER A 684 -7.83 30.60 -23.81
C SER A 684 -9.18 31.23 -24.16
N GLN A 685 -10.00 31.70 -23.19
CA GLN A 685 -11.33 32.24 -23.54
C GLN A 685 -11.81 33.54 -22.89
N LYS A 686 -11.18 34.12 -21.86
CA LYS A 686 -11.66 35.43 -21.34
C LYS A 686 -10.54 36.30 -20.77
N THR A 687 -9.91 37.09 -21.63
CA THR A 687 -9.07 38.21 -21.19
C THR A 687 -9.85 39.50 -21.38
N GLN A 688 -10.60 39.91 -20.36
CA GLN A 688 -10.83 41.30 -19.95
C GLN A 688 -11.76 41.32 -18.74
N ALA A 689 -11.45 42.19 -17.78
CA ALA A 689 -12.12 42.40 -16.49
C ALA A 689 -11.79 41.39 -15.38
N LEU A 690 -10.72 41.69 -14.61
CA LEU A 690 -10.74 41.66 -13.14
C LEU A 690 -9.44 42.29 -12.59
N VAL A 691 -9.33 43.61 -12.76
CA VAL A 691 -8.40 44.43 -11.97
C VAL A 691 -9.05 44.66 -10.61
N GLY A 692 -8.34 44.35 -9.52
CA GLY A 692 -8.67 44.89 -8.19
C GLY A 692 -9.26 43.96 -7.13
N LYS A 693 -9.06 42.63 -7.17
CA LYS A 693 -9.38 41.77 -6.02
C LYS A 693 -8.11 41.32 -5.29
N LYS A 694 -8.07 41.60 -3.98
CA LYS A 694 -7.04 41.15 -3.03
C LYS A 694 -6.82 39.63 -3.16
N PRO A 695 -5.58 39.14 -3.17
CA PRO A 695 -5.32 37.71 -3.29
C PRO A 695 -5.79 37.01 -2.00
N ALA A 696 -6.74 36.10 -2.16
CA ALA A 696 -7.19 35.20 -1.12
C ALA A 696 -6.10 34.14 -0.86
N GLY A 697 -5.78 33.93 0.42
CA GLY A 697 -5.15 32.73 0.99
C GLY A 697 -4.08 32.02 0.18
N ARG A 698 -2.81 32.35 0.44
CA ARG A 698 -1.65 31.56 0.00
C ARG A 698 -1.77 30.12 0.51
N PHE A 699 -2.09 29.17 -0.37
CA PHE A 699 -1.90 27.76 -0.12
C PHE A 699 -0.50 27.36 -0.56
N TYR A 700 0.34 27.12 0.42
CA TYR A 700 1.71 26.63 0.24
C TYR A 700 1.67 25.10 0.08
N ILE A 701 2.22 24.60 -1.03
CA ILE A 701 2.64 23.20 -1.18
C ILE A 701 4.13 23.15 -0.78
N GLY A 702 4.54 22.11 -0.07
CA GLY A 702 5.91 21.96 0.42
C GLY A 702 6.13 22.25 1.91
N LEU A 703 5.29 21.72 2.82
CA LEU A 703 5.65 21.60 4.24
C LEU A 703 4.90 20.50 5.02
N ASP A 704 4.10 19.68 4.35
CA ASP A 704 3.29 18.69 5.04
C ASP A 704 3.31 17.37 4.25
N PRO A 705 4.10 16.36 4.67
CA PRO A 705 4.09 15.03 4.04
C PRO A 705 2.71 14.34 4.11
N GLY A 706 1.69 14.99 4.69
CA GLY A 706 0.29 14.58 4.72
C GLY A 706 -0.66 15.37 3.82
N LYS A 707 -0.22 16.14 2.81
CA LYS A 707 -1.13 16.96 1.97
C LYS A 707 -1.31 16.56 0.50
N GLU A 708 -0.45 15.71 -0.08
CA GLU A 708 -0.67 15.17 -1.44
C GLU A 708 -0.92 13.66 -1.43
N PRO A 709 -1.84 13.15 -2.28
CA PRO A 709 -2.18 11.75 -2.29
C PRO A 709 -1.02 10.87 -2.69
N LEU A 710 -0.73 9.90 -1.81
CA LEU A 710 -0.26 8.59 -2.24
C LEU A 710 -1.31 8.10 -3.26
N SER A 711 -1.06 8.35 -4.54
CA SER A 711 -1.99 7.96 -5.58
C SER A 711 -1.97 6.44 -5.68
N TRP A 712 -3.16 5.82 -5.70
CA TRP A 712 -3.30 4.37 -5.75
C TRP A 712 -2.80 3.78 -7.09
N HIS A 713 -2.70 4.65 -8.09
CA HIS A 713 -2.11 4.51 -9.41
C HIS A 713 -1.63 5.90 -9.87
N LEU A 714 -0.69 5.98 -10.82
CA LEU A 714 -0.33 7.29 -11.39
C LEU A 714 -1.41 7.76 -12.36
N ARG A 715 -1.88 9.00 -12.17
CA ARG A 715 -2.85 9.63 -13.08
C ARG A 715 -2.18 10.01 -14.41
N PRO A 716 -2.90 10.05 -15.54
CA PRO A 716 -2.33 10.46 -16.82
C PRO A 716 -1.62 11.82 -16.78
N SER A 717 -2.15 12.79 -16.01
CA SER A 717 -1.52 14.10 -15.81
C SER A 717 -0.22 14.02 -14.99
N GLU A 718 -0.13 13.11 -14.02
CA GLU A 718 1.10 12.88 -13.24
C GLU A 718 2.16 12.20 -14.10
N ILE A 719 1.76 11.25 -14.96
CA ILE A 719 2.66 10.61 -15.93
C ILE A 719 3.18 11.65 -16.93
N GLU A 720 2.32 12.56 -17.41
CA GLU A 720 2.73 13.62 -18.32
C GLU A 720 3.68 14.62 -17.63
N GLU A 721 3.43 14.97 -16.36
CA GLU A 721 4.33 15.80 -15.55
C GLU A 721 5.71 15.14 -15.38
N LEU A 722 5.76 13.85 -15.03
CA LEU A 722 7.00 13.08 -14.92
C LEU A 722 7.80 13.05 -16.23
N LYS A 723 7.12 13.09 -17.39
CA LYS A 723 7.77 13.21 -18.70
C LYS A 723 8.26 14.64 -18.98
N LYS A 724 7.51 15.67 -18.56
CA LYS A 724 7.82 17.07 -18.79
C LYS A 724 8.96 17.59 -17.90
N GLN A 725 9.00 17.20 -16.62
CA GLN A 725 9.98 17.72 -15.66
C GLN A 725 11.44 17.37 -16.01
N TRP A 726 11.68 16.35 -16.83
CA TRP A 726 13.02 16.11 -17.39
C TRP A 726 13.49 17.24 -18.32
N VAL A 727 12.57 17.91 -19.02
CA VAL A 727 12.86 19.02 -19.93
C VAL A 727 13.42 20.23 -19.16
N GLY A 728 13.16 20.33 -17.84
CA GLY A 728 13.64 21.37 -16.93
C GLY A 728 15.03 21.15 -16.32
N PHE A 729 15.69 20.01 -16.54
CA PHE A 729 17.06 19.73 -16.03
C PHE A 729 18.16 20.63 -16.65
N ASN A 730 17.77 21.61 -17.47
CA ASN A 730 18.61 22.50 -18.26
C ASN A 730 18.79 23.91 -17.70
N THR A 731 17.96 24.34 -16.75
CA THR A 731 18.11 25.68 -16.20
C THR A 731 18.99 25.59 -14.97
N ALA A 732 20.28 25.86 -15.14
CA ALA A 732 21.10 26.38 -14.05
C ALA A 732 20.29 27.52 -13.44
N SER A 733 19.68 27.30 -12.27
CA SER A 733 19.11 28.41 -11.52
C SER A 733 20.29 29.31 -11.13
N GLU A 734 20.08 30.62 -11.01
CA GLU A 734 21.16 31.58 -10.71
C GLU A 734 22.02 31.20 -9.47
N ASN A 735 21.54 30.27 -8.63
CA ASN A 735 22.21 29.77 -7.43
C ASN A 735 22.50 28.25 -7.43
N CYS A 736 22.20 27.50 -8.49
CA CYS A 736 22.41 26.05 -8.55
C CYS A 736 23.61 25.62 -9.41
N PRO A 737 24.40 24.63 -8.97
CA PRO A 737 25.36 23.95 -9.84
C PRO A 737 24.65 23.30 -11.04
N ASP A 738 25.26 23.36 -12.22
CA ASP A 738 24.81 22.61 -13.38
C ASP A 738 25.10 21.12 -13.16
N ASN A 739 24.10 20.42 -12.61
CA ASN A 739 24.16 18.99 -12.33
C ASN A 739 24.43 18.16 -13.59
N TYR A 740 23.97 18.61 -14.76
CA TYR A 740 24.25 17.90 -16.01
C TYR A 740 25.70 18.10 -16.43
N GLN A 741 26.22 19.33 -16.35
CA GLN A 741 27.61 19.62 -16.68
C GLN A 741 28.57 18.84 -15.78
N ALA A 742 28.27 18.70 -14.48
CA ALA A 742 29.06 17.88 -13.57
C ALA A 742 29.15 16.40 -14.01
N ILE A 743 28.04 15.84 -14.52
CA ILE A 743 28.01 14.48 -15.07
C ILE A 743 28.81 14.40 -16.38
N LEU A 744 28.64 15.37 -17.28
CA LEU A 744 29.42 15.44 -18.52
C LEU A 744 30.92 15.53 -18.24
N ASP A 745 31.33 16.35 -17.28
CA ASP A 745 32.74 16.55 -16.93
C ASP A 745 33.35 15.29 -16.32
N PHE A 746 32.57 14.51 -15.56
CA PHE A 746 32.99 13.17 -15.12
C PHE A 746 33.31 12.26 -16.33
N PHE A 747 32.38 12.13 -17.28
CA PHE A 747 32.60 11.28 -18.46
C PHE A 747 33.74 11.79 -19.36
N LYS A 748 33.92 13.11 -19.49
CA LYS A 748 35.07 13.70 -20.20
C LYS A 748 36.39 13.36 -19.53
N THR A 749 36.44 13.49 -18.20
CA THR A 749 37.66 13.19 -17.42
C THR A 749 38.02 11.72 -17.53
N GLU A 750 37.02 10.83 -17.40
CA GLU A 750 37.23 9.40 -17.55
C GLU A 750 37.69 9.03 -18.96
N LEU A 751 37.09 9.59 -20.00
CA LEU A 751 37.51 9.34 -21.39
C LEU A 751 38.94 9.85 -21.66
N ALA A 752 39.33 10.99 -21.10
CA ALA A 752 40.68 11.53 -21.24
C ALA A 752 41.76 10.71 -20.50
N ASN A 753 41.35 9.92 -19.51
CA ASN A 753 42.22 9.02 -18.77
C ASN A 753 42.41 7.65 -19.45
N GLN A 754 41.58 7.30 -20.45
CA GLN A 754 41.72 6.10 -21.30
C GLN A 754 42.68 6.38 -22.45
#